data_AF-A0A9D5VQS9-F1
#
_entry.id   AF-A0A9D5VQS9-F1
#
_cell.length_a   1.000
_cell.length_b   1.000
_cell.length_c   1.000
_cell.angle_alpha   90.00
_cell.angle_beta   90.00
_cell.angle_gamma   90.00
#
_symmetry.space_group_name_H-M   'P 1'
#
loop_
_entity.id
_entity.type
_entity.pdbx_description
1 polymer ?
#
loop_
_entity_poly.entity_id
_entity_poly.type
_entity_poly.pdbx_seq_one_letter_code
_entity_poly.pdbx_strand_id
1 'polypeptide(L)'
;MNRLTFFILLAFLLTSCGTDDSLQNIRARIAADSKGDILIGCVDTSSSPTLFKDGVYMAVSEINAKGGISGRKIQVLLYDDEGDETKGEKIARTLAGNKEIVAVIGHRYSNVAIPAAVTYEKHGIIFISPGATHPSLTRYGKDFIFRNIPSDDETGRQIADYAGRKGYKDIAVFYQRDFEGKRLSEIFNERALQKGINISARRSFFGWQKDFKAEISIMKKESKFDAIFIAGSLPGSAILVKQSRDMGIGVPIIGGSGLDSPMLITEAGRSAEGMVVSTVFNPKSTEKTTRDFIKKFEEKHGFQPDTWAAQGYDAVSILEYAIETASSSVPIIISSTLKFLENWKGVTGSYSFTTQGDIVGKSIFFKEIKNGKFDFLETEKEGKVDPFVYVDELTLRLPLEGSIATIDPGLSMDITSTEVIEQLFLGLTDFDPNNYNAMPALATTWTVKDNGKVYRFNLRKDAVWTNGDPVTAHDIVWAIQRNIKPETKSPNVSMLYILKNAKHINRGEIKDVSSIGVKAIDDFTVEFTLENPAAYFPSISGIPIFRPLPRKTIEKYGDKWTMPENIVTNGSYKLALWKGNMVFVLRKNPTYYGADKVKIPEVRYFIIPQSSLGLAMYKNNELDIMGSSYLRLPLAEVPNIAKDPVFRGEYRRETQSCTYAFAFNTKLSPVDNVLVRKAIAASIPRGLVIDTITRGGEEVATTYTPWPLFGAVDPGDKVGIAFNPLKANKWLAEAGYPNGQNFPEITLLYNESETHKKIAESIKYSLKNVLNINIKLYETDWDKYSEAIITQGGQHHLFRSGYCSDYPDANNWLNDLFHPQHPMMQTGLTNSEFASVLDHSQMETDLEKRKKLFKRAETILCEEEAAVIPIYFEKAHCLVKSRIKGWYHMAMGGQHIRNWYFEEK
;
A
#
# COMPACT_ATOMS: atom_id res chain seq x y z
N MET A 1 34.45 -34.79 19.45
CA MET A 1 34.46 -35.18 20.88
C MET A 1 33.41 -34.31 21.58
N ASN A 2 32.41 -34.96 22.18
CA ASN A 2 31.29 -34.46 23.01
C ASN A 2 30.34 -33.42 22.38
N ARG A 3 29.20 -33.78 21.75
CA ARG A 3 27.93 -34.42 22.22
C ARG A 3 27.11 -33.60 23.22
N LEU A 4 25.84 -33.43 22.83
CA LEU A 4 24.60 -33.29 23.62
C LEU A 4 24.44 -32.01 24.44
N THR A 5 23.40 -31.21 24.13
CA THR A 5 22.15 -31.10 24.92
C THR A 5 21.38 -29.86 24.45
N PHE A 6 20.26 -30.03 23.73
CA PHE A 6 19.06 -29.18 23.80
C PHE A 6 17.96 -29.82 22.93
N PHE A 7 17.45 -30.95 23.41
CA PHE A 7 16.14 -31.48 23.05
C PHE A 7 15.33 -31.52 24.35
N ILE A 8 14.01 -31.35 24.22
CA ILE A 8 12.96 -31.42 25.26
C ILE A 8 12.63 -30.08 25.91
N LEU A 9 11.65 -29.37 25.34
CA LEU A 9 10.52 -28.83 26.12
C LEU A 9 9.40 -28.33 25.18
N LEU A 10 8.61 -29.26 24.62
CA LEU A 10 7.22 -28.99 24.23
C LEU A 10 6.43 -30.31 24.14
N ALA A 11 6.44 -31.05 25.24
CA ALA A 11 5.66 -32.29 25.37
C ALA A 11 4.96 -32.30 26.73
N PHE A 12 4.14 -31.28 27.03
CA PHE A 12 3.19 -31.33 28.13
C PHE A 12 2.10 -30.26 27.92
N LEU A 13 1.03 -30.62 27.20
CA LEU A 13 -0.32 -30.06 27.32
C LEU A 13 -1.31 -31.07 26.71
N LEU A 14 -1.34 -32.29 27.24
CA LEU A 14 -2.39 -33.27 26.97
C LEU A 14 -2.81 -33.93 28.29
N THR A 15 -3.53 -33.17 29.11
CA THR A 15 -4.42 -33.72 30.14
C THR A 15 -5.68 -32.90 30.20
N SER A 16 -6.62 -33.20 29.30
CA SER A 16 -8.04 -33.01 29.57
C SER A 16 -8.71 -34.35 29.30
N CYS A 17 -9.19 -34.99 30.37
CA CYS A 17 -9.89 -36.26 30.30
C CYS A 17 -11.35 -36.05 29.90
N GLY A 18 -11.79 -36.79 28.88
CA GLY A 18 -13.18 -37.22 28.73
C GLY A 18 -13.92 -36.68 27.51
N THR A 19 -13.68 -37.26 26.33
CA THR A 19 -14.62 -37.61 25.24
C THR A 19 -13.78 -38.02 24.01
N ASP A 20 -14.30 -38.92 23.15
CA ASP A 20 -13.58 -39.53 22.01
C ASP A 20 -12.51 -38.63 21.38
N ASP A 21 -11.27 -39.10 21.37
CA ASP A 21 -10.18 -38.37 20.75
C ASP A 21 -10.50 -38.19 19.26
N SER A 22 -10.57 -36.95 18.80
CA SER A 22 -10.98 -36.65 17.43
C SER A 22 -10.10 -37.42 16.45
N LEU A 23 -10.68 -37.90 15.33
CA LEU A 23 -9.93 -38.61 14.30
C LEU A 23 -8.72 -37.80 13.80
N GLN A 24 -8.82 -36.46 13.81
CA GLN A 24 -7.72 -35.54 13.55
C GLN A 24 -6.55 -35.72 14.53
N ASN A 25 -6.81 -35.76 15.84
CA ASN A 25 -5.77 -35.96 16.85
C ASN A 25 -5.12 -37.34 16.74
N ILE A 26 -5.93 -38.38 16.47
CA ILE A 26 -5.41 -39.73 16.26
C ILE A 26 -4.50 -39.76 15.03
N ARG A 27 -4.92 -39.18 13.91
CA ARG A 27 -4.12 -39.04 12.68
C ARG A 27 -2.83 -38.28 12.94
N ALA A 28 -2.88 -37.16 13.65
CA ALA A 28 -1.70 -36.37 14.00
C ALA A 28 -0.68 -37.19 14.82
N ARG A 29 -1.14 -37.99 15.79
CA ARG A 29 -0.24 -38.88 16.57
C ARG A 29 0.38 -39.98 15.73
N ILE A 30 -0.41 -40.67 14.90
CA ILE A 30 0.11 -41.70 13.97
C ILE A 30 1.16 -41.08 13.03
N ALA A 31 0.86 -39.90 12.50
CA ALA A 31 1.79 -39.17 11.63
C ALA A 31 3.05 -38.68 12.36
N ALA A 32 2.97 -38.34 13.65
CA ALA A 32 4.10 -37.91 14.47
C ALA A 32 5.03 -39.08 14.83
N ASP A 33 4.48 -40.26 15.11
CA ASP A 33 5.24 -41.48 15.39
C ASP A 33 6.17 -41.88 14.22
N SER A 34 5.89 -41.40 13.01
CA SER A 34 6.75 -41.51 11.83
C SER A 34 7.14 -42.95 11.46
N LYS A 35 6.28 -43.93 11.76
CA LYS A 35 6.48 -45.36 11.44
C LYS A 35 5.79 -45.73 10.11
N GLY A 36 6.46 -46.54 9.29
CA GLY A 36 5.89 -47.06 8.04
C GLY A 36 5.92 -46.07 6.87
N ASP A 37 5.23 -46.42 5.79
CA ASP A 37 5.13 -45.58 4.58
C ASP A 37 4.19 -44.37 4.81
N ILE A 38 4.26 -43.37 3.93
CA ILE A 38 3.37 -42.19 3.92
C ILE A 38 2.19 -42.50 2.99
N LEU A 39 1.00 -42.61 3.56
CA LEU A 39 -0.21 -42.95 2.81
C LEU A 39 -0.97 -41.71 2.34
N ILE A 40 -1.23 -41.62 1.04
CA ILE A 40 -2.05 -40.55 0.44
C ILE A 40 -3.21 -41.11 -0.37
N GLY A 41 -4.33 -40.41 -0.38
CA GLY A 41 -5.43 -40.67 -1.30
C GLY A 41 -5.21 -39.95 -2.63
N CYS A 42 -5.49 -40.62 -3.75
CA CYS A 42 -5.60 -39.99 -5.06
C CYS A 42 -7.03 -40.22 -5.57
N VAL A 43 -7.77 -39.15 -5.83
CA VAL A 43 -9.15 -39.24 -6.35
C VAL A 43 -9.25 -38.55 -7.70
N ASP A 44 -9.53 -39.34 -8.73
CA ASP A 44 -9.77 -38.86 -10.10
C ASP A 44 -11.22 -39.13 -10.52
N THR A 45 -11.60 -38.69 -11.72
CA THR A 45 -12.90 -38.94 -12.32
C THR A 45 -12.77 -39.62 -13.68
N SER A 46 -13.44 -40.75 -13.87
CA SER A 46 -13.55 -41.41 -15.18
C SER A 46 -14.54 -40.74 -16.14
N SER A 47 -15.35 -39.78 -15.66
CA SER A 47 -16.32 -39.03 -16.49
C SER A 47 -15.65 -38.15 -17.56
N SER A 48 -14.41 -37.72 -17.31
CA SER A 48 -13.56 -37.03 -18.28
C SER A 48 -12.13 -37.56 -18.14
N PRO A 49 -11.75 -38.58 -18.94
CA PRO A 49 -10.42 -39.18 -18.88
C PRO A 49 -9.31 -38.16 -19.17
N THR A 50 -8.26 -38.19 -18.35
CA THR A 50 -7.05 -37.34 -18.46
C THR A 50 -5.81 -38.12 -18.04
N LEU A 51 -4.62 -37.53 -18.17
CA LEU A 51 -3.36 -38.12 -17.69
C LEU A 51 -3.02 -37.76 -16.23
N PHE A 52 -3.99 -37.27 -15.45
CA PHE A 52 -3.80 -36.87 -14.05
C PHE A 52 -3.13 -37.94 -13.18
N LYS A 53 -3.65 -39.17 -13.22
CA LYS A 53 -3.13 -40.29 -12.43
C LYS A 53 -1.70 -40.64 -12.80
N ASP A 54 -1.37 -40.60 -14.09
CA ASP A 54 -0.01 -40.85 -14.59
C ASP A 54 1.00 -39.85 -14.02
N GLY A 55 0.60 -38.57 -13.94
CA GLY A 55 1.38 -37.52 -13.29
C GLY A 55 1.65 -37.78 -11.79
N VAL A 56 0.60 -38.13 -11.04
CA VAL A 56 0.71 -38.50 -9.61
C VAL A 56 1.65 -39.69 -9.43
N TYR A 57 1.46 -40.77 -10.18
CA TYR A 57 2.29 -41.97 -10.08
C TYR A 57 3.73 -41.75 -10.54
N MET A 58 3.95 -40.85 -11.51
CA MET A 58 5.29 -40.48 -11.92
C MET A 58 6.05 -39.78 -10.78
N ALA A 59 5.45 -38.76 -10.16
CA ALA A 59 6.06 -38.08 -9.01
C ALA A 59 6.35 -39.08 -7.87
N VAL A 60 5.37 -39.87 -7.47
CA VAL A 60 5.55 -40.89 -6.41
C VAL A 60 6.65 -41.89 -6.75
N SER A 61 6.72 -42.36 -8.00
CA SER A 61 7.77 -43.29 -8.43
C SER A 61 9.17 -42.67 -8.34
N GLU A 62 9.32 -41.40 -8.71
CA GLU A 62 10.61 -40.70 -8.64
C GLU A 62 11.03 -40.46 -7.18
N ILE A 63 10.09 -40.07 -6.32
CA ILE A 63 10.33 -39.85 -4.89
C ILE A 63 10.76 -41.16 -4.22
N ASN A 64 10.02 -42.24 -4.46
CA ASN A 64 10.32 -43.55 -3.90
C ASN A 64 11.65 -44.13 -4.41
N ALA A 65 12.02 -43.85 -5.66
CA ALA A 65 13.32 -44.25 -6.22
C ALA A 65 14.50 -43.53 -5.54
N LYS A 66 14.29 -42.31 -5.02
CA LYS A 66 15.27 -41.55 -4.24
C LYS A 66 15.35 -41.97 -2.76
N GLY A 67 14.60 -43.00 -2.35
CA GLY A 67 14.55 -43.47 -0.97
C GLY A 67 13.33 -42.99 -0.18
N GLY A 68 12.39 -42.26 -0.82
CA GLY A 68 11.21 -41.72 -0.16
C GLY A 68 11.50 -40.46 0.67
N ILE A 69 10.51 -39.98 1.42
CA ILE A 69 10.64 -38.78 2.26
C ILE A 69 11.13 -39.20 3.64
N SER A 70 12.31 -38.73 4.03
CA SER A 70 12.96 -39.14 5.29
C SER A 70 13.07 -40.67 5.43
N GLY A 71 13.30 -41.38 4.32
CA GLY A 71 13.41 -42.84 4.26
C GLY A 71 12.09 -43.61 4.19
N ARG A 72 10.95 -42.91 4.11
CA ARG A 72 9.60 -43.50 4.06
C ARG A 72 9.02 -43.39 2.65
N LYS A 73 8.54 -44.49 2.08
CA LYS A 73 7.95 -44.46 0.73
C LYS A 73 6.56 -43.86 0.76
N ILE A 74 6.13 -43.23 -0.33
CA ILE A 74 4.74 -42.80 -0.53
C ILE A 74 3.94 -43.96 -1.12
N GLN A 75 2.80 -44.28 -0.53
CA GLN A 75 1.80 -45.21 -1.06
C GLN A 75 0.52 -44.44 -1.44
N VAL A 76 -0.05 -44.78 -2.60
CA VAL A 76 -1.24 -44.10 -3.14
C VAL A 76 -2.44 -45.03 -3.13
N LEU A 77 -3.53 -44.61 -2.47
CA LEU A 77 -4.83 -45.25 -2.58
C LEU A 77 -5.66 -44.53 -3.64
N LEU A 78 -5.93 -45.23 -4.74
CA LEU A 78 -6.66 -44.66 -5.87
C LEU A 78 -8.17 -44.87 -5.74
N TYR A 79 -8.94 -43.81 -5.96
CA TYR A 79 -10.40 -43.82 -6.04
C TYR A 79 -10.87 -43.09 -7.30
N ASP A 80 -12.07 -43.47 -7.76
CA ASP A 80 -12.76 -42.84 -8.88
C ASP A 80 -14.10 -42.29 -8.39
N ASP A 81 -14.29 -40.97 -8.43
CA ASP A 81 -15.54 -40.33 -8.02
C ASP A 81 -16.58 -40.27 -9.16
N GLU A 82 -16.23 -40.66 -10.39
CA GLU A 82 -17.10 -40.61 -11.58
C GLU A 82 -17.71 -39.22 -11.85
N GLY A 83 -17.23 -38.15 -11.20
CA GLY A 83 -17.81 -36.81 -11.27
C GLY A 83 -19.14 -36.70 -10.50
N ASP A 84 -19.47 -37.70 -9.68
CA ASP A 84 -20.70 -37.78 -8.90
C ASP A 84 -20.48 -37.31 -7.45
N GLU A 85 -21.33 -36.39 -7.00
CA GLU A 85 -21.24 -35.78 -5.67
C GLU A 85 -21.41 -36.80 -4.55
N THR A 86 -22.38 -37.72 -4.68
CA THR A 86 -22.68 -38.73 -3.66
C THR A 86 -21.53 -39.71 -3.50
N LYS A 87 -20.95 -40.14 -4.62
CA LYS A 87 -19.79 -41.02 -4.65
C LYS A 87 -18.56 -40.33 -4.08
N GLY A 88 -18.30 -39.07 -4.45
CA GLY A 88 -17.20 -38.27 -3.91
C GLY A 88 -17.28 -38.09 -2.40
N GLU A 89 -18.46 -37.78 -1.85
CA GLU A 89 -18.65 -37.73 -0.40
C GLU A 89 -18.40 -39.06 0.30
N LYS A 90 -18.85 -40.18 -0.30
CA LYS A 90 -18.61 -41.52 0.24
C LYS A 90 -17.11 -41.82 0.28
N ILE A 91 -16.38 -41.49 -0.79
CA ILE A 91 -14.92 -41.61 -0.86
C ILE A 91 -14.26 -40.74 0.21
N ALA A 92 -14.68 -39.49 0.38
CA ALA A 92 -14.13 -38.59 1.38
C ALA A 92 -14.32 -39.13 2.81
N ARG A 93 -15.49 -39.70 3.12
CA ARG A 93 -15.74 -40.39 4.40
C ARG A 93 -14.88 -41.64 4.59
N THR A 94 -14.71 -42.45 3.54
CA THR A 94 -13.83 -43.63 3.57
C THR A 94 -12.37 -43.24 3.84
N LEU A 95 -11.85 -42.26 3.12
CA LEU A 95 -10.49 -41.74 3.30
C LEU A 95 -10.31 -41.10 4.68
N ALA A 96 -11.29 -40.31 5.14
CA ALA A 96 -11.28 -39.70 6.48
C ALA A 96 -11.31 -40.73 7.62
N GLY A 97 -11.97 -41.88 7.42
CA GLY A 97 -11.98 -42.99 8.38
C GLY A 97 -10.64 -43.73 8.49
N ASN A 98 -9.80 -43.69 7.45
CA ASN A 98 -8.45 -44.24 7.51
C ASN A 98 -7.50 -43.22 8.19
N LYS A 99 -7.10 -43.54 9.42
CA LYS A 99 -6.30 -42.66 10.28
C LYS A 99 -4.84 -42.48 9.81
N GLU A 100 -4.36 -43.33 8.90
CA GLU A 100 -2.99 -43.27 8.36
C GLU A 100 -2.85 -42.30 7.16
N ILE A 101 -3.96 -41.91 6.55
CA ILE A 101 -3.94 -41.01 5.39
C ILE A 101 -3.59 -39.60 5.83
N VAL A 102 -2.50 -39.04 5.32
CA VAL A 102 -2.04 -37.68 5.67
C VAL A 102 -2.50 -36.61 4.69
N ALA A 103 -2.72 -37.00 3.42
CA ALA A 103 -3.13 -36.09 2.37
C ALA A 103 -4.05 -36.79 1.34
N VAL A 104 -4.88 -36.00 0.68
CA VAL A 104 -5.67 -36.38 -0.49
C VAL A 104 -5.37 -35.41 -1.61
N ILE A 105 -4.99 -35.95 -2.77
CA ILE A 105 -4.82 -35.19 -4.00
C ILE A 105 -6.01 -35.54 -4.91
N GLY A 106 -6.76 -34.53 -5.31
CA GLY A 106 -7.87 -34.75 -6.23
C GLY A 106 -9.18 -34.09 -5.82
N HIS A 107 -10.25 -34.82 -6.15
CA HIS A 107 -11.51 -34.30 -6.69
C HIS A 107 -11.28 -33.13 -7.63
N ARG A 108 -11.35 -33.41 -8.94
CA ARG A 108 -11.12 -32.40 -9.98
C ARG A 108 -12.32 -31.48 -10.19
N TYR A 109 -13.54 -31.92 -9.94
CA TYR A 109 -14.72 -31.08 -10.16
C TYR A 109 -15.15 -30.36 -8.90
N SER A 110 -15.44 -29.06 -9.05
CA SER A 110 -15.79 -28.18 -7.94
C SER A 110 -16.98 -28.68 -7.12
N ASN A 111 -18.00 -29.24 -7.77
CA ASN A 111 -19.20 -29.75 -7.12
C ASN A 111 -18.94 -31.01 -6.26
N VAL A 112 -17.91 -31.80 -6.59
CA VAL A 112 -17.48 -32.97 -5.81
C VAL A 112 -16.46 -32.56 -4.73
N ALA A 113 -15.52 -31.68 -5.08
CA ALA A 113 -14.42 -31.28 -4.23
C ALA A 113 -14.86 -30.44 -3.02
N ILE A 114 -15.85 -29.56 -3.17
CA ILE A 114 -16.32 -28.68 -2.09
C ILE A 114 -16.93 -29.50 -0.93
N PRO A 115 -17.90 -30.42 -1.16
CA PRO A 115 -18.40 -31.30 -0.09
C PRO A 115 -17.31 -32.20 0.53
N ALA A 116 -16.39 -32.71 -0.30
CA ALA A 116 -15.27 -33.52 0.18
C ALA A 116 -14.31 -32.73 1.08
N ALA A 117 -14.02 -31.48 0.73
CA ALA A 117 -13.16 -30.57 1.49
C ALA A 117 -13.67 -30.37 2.92
N VAL A 118 -14.98 -30.24 3.14
CA VAL A 118 -15.58 -30.15 4.49
C VAL A 118 -15.24 -31.38 5.32
N THR A 119 -15.27 -32.56 4.70
CA THR A 119 -14.91 -33.81 5.38
C THR A 119 -13.42 -33.88 5.68
N TYR A 120 -12.55 -33.53 4.74
CA TYR A 120 -11.09 -33.54 4.94
C TYR A 120 -10.64 -32.52 5.98
N GLU A 121 -11.21 -31.32 5.96
CA GLU A 121 -10.96 -30.25 6.92
C GLU A 121 -11.30 -30.73 8.34
N LYS A 122 -12.51 -31.26 8.55
CA LYS A 122 -12.98 -31.75 9.85
C LYS A 122 -12.08 -32.84 10.45
N HIS A 123 -11.41 -33.61 9.60
CA HIS A 123 -10.59 -34.74 10.05
C HIS A 123 -9.08 -34.45 9.95
N GLY A 124 -8.66 -33.26 9.56
CA GLY A 124 -7.24 -32.91 9.45
C GLY A 124 -6.48 -33.67 8.38
N ILE A 125 -7.03 -33.76 7.17
CA ILE A 125 -6.34 -34.28 5.97
C ILE A 125 -5.95 -33.12 5.08
N ILE A 126 -4.67 -33.04 4.71
CA ILE A 126 -4.23 -32.09 3.67
C ILE A 126 -4.93 -32.42 2.36
N PHE A 127 -5.75 -31.53 1.87
CA PHE A 127 -6.46 -31.69 0.61
C PHE A 127 -5.93 -30.72 -0.43
N ILE A 128 -5.36 -31.23 -1.53
CA ILE A 128 -4.88 -30.41 -2.65
C ILE A 128 -5.73 -30.75 -3.88
N SER A 129 -6.61 -29.83 -4.28
CA SER A 129 -7.39 -30.01 -5.51
C SER A 129 -6.65 -29.44 -6.72
N PRO A 130 -6.47 -30.23 -7.80
CA PRO A 130 -5.81 -29.81 -9.03
C PRO A 130 -6.77 -29.34 -10.12
N GLY A 131 -8.09 -29.40 -9.88
CA GLY A 131 -9.10 -29.05 -10.89
C GLY A 131 -10.23 -28.17 -10.38
N ALA A 132 -10.54 -28.16 -9.08
CA ALA A 132 -11.67 -27.39 -8.58
C ALA A 132 -11.35 -25.89 -8.55
N THR A 133 -11.91 -25.15 -9.49
CA THR A 133 -11.66 -23.72 -9.70
C THR A 133 -12.65 -22.82 -8.97
N HIS A 134 -13.77 -23.36 -8.48
CA HIS A 134 -14.76 -22.53 -7.80
C HIS A 134 -14.19 -21.90 -6.52
N PRO A 135 -14.34 -20.57 -6.29
CA PRO A 135 -13.73 -19.87 -5.16
C PRO A 135 -14.11 -20.44 -3.79
N SER A 136 -15.28 -21.05 -3.67
CA SER A 136 -15.77 -21.58 -2.38
C SER A 136 -14.96 -22.75 -1.83
N LEU A 137 -14.16 -23.45 -2.64
CA LEU A 137 -13.37 -24.61 -2.18
C LEU A 137 -12.54 -24.28 -0.92
N THR A 138 -11.82 -23.17 -0.98
CA THR A 138 -10.90 -22.69 0.07
C THR A 138 -11.57 -21.70 1.01
N ARG A 139 -12.74 -21.15 0.66
CA ARG A 139 -13.53 -20.33 1.60
C ARG A 139 -14.01 -21.11 2.82
N TYR A 140 -14.30 -22.40 2.64
CA TYR A 140 -14.72 -23.29 3.71
C TYR A 140 -13.56 -24.02 4.38
N GLY A 141 -12.38 -24.01 3.77
CA GLY A 141 -11.16 -24.56 4.34
C GLY A 141 -10.49 -23.57 5.27
N LYS A 142 -10.19 -23.97 6.50
CA LYS A 142 -9.45 -23.13 7.44
C LYS A 142 -7.99 -23.54 7.45
N ASP A 143 -7.73 -24.82 7.67
CA ASP A 143 -6.41 -25.34 7.99
C ASP A 143 -5.87 -26.29 6.92
N PHE A 144 -6.67 -27.13 6.28
CA PHE A 144 -6.11 -28.24 5.49
C PHE A 144 -6.42 -28.23 4.00
N ILE A 145 -7.16 -27.24 3.50
CA ILE A 145 -7.64 -27.21 2.12
C ILE A 145 -6.80 -26.28 1.26
N PHE A 146 -6.33 -26.79 0.12
CA PHE A 146 -5.53 -26.08 -0.86
C PHE A 146 -6.03 -26.39 -2.28
N ARG A 147 -5.83 -25.46 -3.22
CA ARG A 147 -5.89 -25.76 -4.66
C ARG A 147 -4.65 -25.32 -5.37
N ASN A 148 -4.12 -26.16 -6.26
CA ASN A 148 -2.89 -25.88 -7.01
C ASN A 148 -3.20 -25.45 -8.47
N ILE A 149 -4.46 -25.10 -8.73
CA ILE A 149 -5.01 -24.50 -9.96
C ILE A 149 -5.66 -23.12 -9.66
N PRO A 150 -5.56 -22.11 -10.56
CA PRO A 150 -6.20 -20.81 -10.36
C PRO A 150 -7.73 -20.91 -10.20
N SER A 151 -8.34 -19.95 -9.50
CA SER A 151 -9.81 -19.87 -9.41
C SER A 151 -10.47 -19.46 -10.72
N ASP A 152 -11.79 -19.66 -10.79
CA ASP A 152 -12.67 -19.03 -11.77
C ASP A 152 -12.53 -17.50 -11.76
N ASP A 153 -12.30 -16.90 -10.59
CA ASP A 153 -12.10 -15.45 -10.43
C ASP A 153 -10.85 -14.94 -11.17
N GLU A 154 -9.76 -15.70 -11.18
CA GLU A 154 -8.57 -15.36 -11.94
C GLU A 154 -8.70 -15.78 -13.40
N THR A 155 -9.16 -17.01 -13.65
CA THR A 155 -9.29 -17.59 -14.99
C THR A 155 -10.26 -16.81 -15.87
N GLY A 156 -11.45 -16.49 -15.36
CA GLY A 156 -12.45 -15.71 -16.10
C GLY A 156 -11.94 -14.32 -16.49
N ARG A 157 -11.17 -13.66 -15.59
CA ARG A 157 -10.55 -12.36 -15.89
C ARG A 157 -9.51 -12.46 -17.00
N GLN A 158 -8.66 -13.48 -16.98
CA GLN A 158 -7.62 -13.67 -18.00
C GLN A 158 -8.21 -14.04 -19.37
N ILE A 159 -9.28 -14.85 -19.40
CA ILE A 159 -9.99 -15.18 -20.65
C ILE A 159 -10.63 -13.93 -21.25
N ALA A 160 -11.27 -13.07 -20.45
CA ALA A 160 -11.81 -11.81 -20.92
C ALA A 160 -10.72 -10.82 -21.39
N ASP A 161 -9.58 -10.77 -20.70
CA ASP A 161 -8.42 -9.98 -21.13
C ASP A 161 -7.88 -10.49 -22.48
N TYR A 162 -7.82 -11.81 -22.67
CA TYR A 162 -7.46 -12.41 -23.96
C TYR A 162 -8.46 -12.05 -25.06
N ALA A 163 -9.76 -12.15 -24.79
CA ALA A 163 -10.80 -11.78 -25.74
C ALA A 163 -10.67 -10.31 -26.19
N GLY A 164 -10.43 -9.41 -25.24
CA GLY A 164 -10.20 -7.99 -25.52
C GLY A 164 -8.94 -7.74 -26.37
N ARG A 165 -7.84 -8.46 -26.09
CA ARG A 165 -6.61 -8.39 -26.91
C ARG A 165 -6.81 -8.89 -28.33
N LYS A 166 -7.64 -9.92 -28.52
CA LYS A 166 -8.03 -10.40 -29.86
C LYS A 166 -8.98 -9.48 -30.59
N GLY A 167 -9.46 -8.42 -29.93
CA GLY A 167 -10.30 -7.40 -30.53
C GLY A 167 -11.77 -7.79 -30.64
N TYR A 168 -12.21 -8.88 -30.00
CA TYR A 168 -13.62 -9.27 -29.96
C TYR A 168 -14.44 -8.20 -29.26
N LYS A 169 -15.60 -7.85 -29.84
CA LYS A 169 -16.46 -6.76 -29.38
C LYS A 169 -17.81 -7.24 -28.90
N ASP A 170 -18.35 -8.33 -29.44
CA ASP A 170 -19.69 -8.83 -29.14
C ASP A 170 -19.62 -10.34 -28.91
N ILE A 171 -19.65 -10.76 -27.64
CA ILE A 171 -19.45 -12.15 -27.28
C ILE A 171 -20.75 -12.78 -26.81
N ALA A 172 -21.08 -13.92 -27.41
CA ALA A 172 -22.13 -14.80 -26.92
C ALA A 172 -21.56 -15.79 -25.89
N VAL A 173 -22.28 -16.01 -24.80
CA VAL A 173 -21.79 -16.81 -23.67
C VAL A 173 -22.70 -18.01 -23.44
N PHE A 174 -22.12 -19.21 -23.51
CA PHE A 174 -22.75 -20.43 -23.02
C PHE A 174 -22.14 -20.82 -21.68
N TYR A 175 -22.98 -21.19 -20.71
CA TYR A 175 -22.50 -21.66 -19.42
C TYR A 175 -23.26 -22.89 -18.92
N GLN A 176 -22.54 -23.83 -18.32
CA GLN A 176 -23.13 -24.99 -17.69
C GLN A 176 -23.85 -24.59 -16.39
N ARG A 177 -24.99 -25.24 -16.11
CA ARG A 177 -25.80 -25.02 -14.90
C ARG A 177 -25.23 -25.76 -13.69
N ASP A 178 -23.98 -25.49 -13.38
CA ASP A 178 -23.30 -25.91 -12.16
C ASP A 178 -22.59 -24.71 -11.51
N PHE A 179 -21.96 -24.94 -10.36
CA PHE A 179 -21.27 -23.88 -9.62
C PHE A 179 -20.14 -23.25 -10.45
N GLU A 180 -19.35 -24.07 -11.13
CA GLU A 180 -18.16 -23.67 -11.88
C GLU A 180 -18.51 -22.88 -13.16
N GLY A 181 -19.33 -23.45 -14.04
CA GLY A 181 -19.73 -22.81 -15.29
C GLY A 181 -20.46 -21.50 -15.06
N LYS A 182 -21.32 -21.44 -14.05
CA LYS A 182 -22.00 -20.20 -13.66
C LYS A 182 -20.99 -19.15 -13.17
N ARG A 183 -20.11 -19.48 -12.22
CA ARG A 183 -19.16 -18.51 -11.66
C ARG A 183 -18.17 -18.00 -12.71
N LEU A 184 -17.58 -18.92 -13.47
CA LEU A 184 -16.61 -18.56 -14.52
C LEU A 184 -17.24 -17.62 -15.56
N SER A 185 -18.49 -17.87 -15.96
CA SER A 185 -19.21 -16.98 -16.89
C SER A 185 -19.57 -15.62 -16.30
N GLU A 186 -19.89 -15.54 -15.00
CA GLU A 186 -20.12 -14.25 -14.33
C GLU A 186 -18.86 -13.39 -14.33
N ILE A 187 -17.73 -13.96 -13.91
CA ILE A 187 -16.44 -13.24 -13.86
C ILE A 187 -15.98 -12.84 -15.25
N PHE A 188 -16.10 -13.73 -16.24
CA PHE A 188 -15.80 -13.39 -17.61
C PHE A 188 -16.63 -12.18 -18.07
N ASN A 189 -17.95 -12.19 -17.82
CA ASN A 189 -18.84 -11.11 -18.22
C ASN A 189 -18.47 -9.78 -17.56
N GLU A 190 -18.26 -9.79 -16.24
CA GLU A 190 -17.85 -8.60 -15.49
C GLU A 190 -16.58 -7.98 -16.08
N ARG A 191 -15.58 -8.81 -16.36
CA ARG A 191 -14.31 -8.35 -16.94
C ARG A 191 -14.43 -7.95 -18.41
N ALA A 192 -15.23 -8.66 -19.19
CA ALA A 192 -15.48 -8.34 -20.60
C ALA A 192 -16.11 -6.95 -20.74
N LEU A 193 -17.10 -6.62 -19.89
CA LEU A 193 -17.70 -5.28 -19.85
C LEU A 193 -16.67 -4.20 -19.50
N GLN A 194 -15.76 -4.45 -18.55
CA GLN A 194 -14.66 -3.53 -18.23
C GLN A 194 -13.68 -3.33 -19.40
N LYS A 195 -13.59 -4.30 -20.31
CA LYS A 195 -12.78 -4.23 -21.54
C LYS A 195 -13.52 -3.62 -22.72
N GLY A 196 -14.75 -3.15 -22.52
CA GLY A 196 -15.59 -2.61 -23.60
C GLY A 196 -16.06 -3.69 -24.58
N ILE A 197 -16.18 -4.93 -24.10
CA ILE A 197 -16.75 -6.05 -24.84
C ILE A 197 -18.21 -6.20 -24.41
N ASN A 198 -19.12 -6.17 -25.36
CA ASN A 198 -20.53 -6.40 -25.16
C ASN A 198 -20.84 -7.90 -25.02
N ILE A 199 -21.71 -8.27 -24.09
CA ILE A 199 -22.21 -9.64 -23.95
C ILE A 199 -23.57 -9.70 -24.65
N SER A 200 -23.56 -10.12 -25.91
CA SER A 200 -24.72 -10.00 -26.80
C SER A 200 -25.80 -11.05 -26.54
N ALA A 201 -25.42 -12.20 -25.98
CA ALA A 201 -26.35 -13.21 -25.49
C ALA A 201 -25.71 -14.05 -24.40
N ARG A 202 -26.52 -14.54 -23.46
CA ARG A 202 -26.10 -15.50 -22.44
C ARG A 202 -27.08 -16.65 -22.36
N ARG A 203 -26.61 -17.89 -22.45
CA ARG A 203 -27.43 -19.09 -22.42
C ARG A 203 -26.83 -20.15 -21.52
N SER A 204 -27.70 -20.81 -20.78
CA SER A 204 -27.33 -21.87 -19.86
C SER A 204 -27.65 -23.24 -20.44
N PHE A 205 -26.86 -24.27 -20.13
CA PHE A 205 -27.15 -25.65 -20.52
C PHE A 205 -26.86 -26.64 -19.38
N PHE A 206 -27.36 -27.87 -19.47
CA PHE A 206 -27.04 -28.92 -18.51
C PHE A 206 -25.88 -29.79 -19.01
N GLY A 207 -24.97 -30.24 -18.13
CA GLY A 207 -23.80 -31.03 -18.52
C GLY A 207 -24.12 -32.36 -19.22
N TRP A 208 -25.29 -32.96 -18.92
CA TRP A 208 -25.80 -34.18 -19.56
C TRP A 208 -26.59 -33.94 -20.85
N GLN A 209 -26.77 -32.68 -21.26
CA GLN A 209 -27.53 -32.32 -22.45
C GLN A 209 -26.80 -32.80 -23.71
N LYS A 210 -27.56 -33.40 -24.64
CA LYS A 210 -27.03 -33.93 -25.93
C LYS A 210 -27.57 -33.19 -27.15
N ASP A 211 -28.58 -32.35 -26.99
CA ASP A 211 -29.16 -31.51 -28.04
C ASP A 211 -29.21 -30.06 -27.57
N PHE A 212 -28.53 -29.18 -28.29
CA PHE A 212 -28.35 -27.75 -28.02
C PHE A 212 -28.96 -26.89 -29.13
N LYS A 213 -29.66 -27.50 -30.11
CA LYS A 213 -30.17 -26.79 -31.30
C LYS A 213 -31.13 -25.66 -30.94
N ALA A 214 -31.89 -25.81 -29.86
CA ALA A 214 -32.82 -24.79 -29.40
C ALA A 214 -32.06 -23.55 -28.90
N GLU A 215 -31.09 -23.73 -27.99
CA GLU A 215 -30.28 -22.66 -27.41
C GLU A 215 -29.45 -21.95 -28.48
N ILE A 216 -28.86 -22.72 -29.41
CA ILE A 216 -28.11 -22.18 -30.56
C ILE A 216 -29.03 -21.38 -31.49
N SER A 217 -30.22 -21.90 -31.82
CA SER A 217 -31.18 -21.21 -32.69
C SER A 217 -31.65 -19.90 -32.11
N ILE A 218 -31.92 -19.88 -30.80
CA ILE A 218 -32.33 -18.68 -30.07
C ILE A 218 -31.19 -17.66 -30.09
N MET A 219 -29.97 -18.08 -29.75
CA MET A 219 -28.80 -17.19 -29.74
C MET A 219 -28.54 -16.55 -31.11
N LYS A 220 -28.65 -17.32 -32.19
CA LYS A 220 -28.49 -16.84 -33.57
C LYS A 220 -29.57 -15.83 -34.00
N LYS A 221 -30.79 -15.94 -33.45
CA LYS A 221 -31.90 -15.03 -33.76
C LYS A 221 -31.82 -13.72 -32.98
N GLU A 222 -31.43 -13.77 -31.71
CA GLU A 222 -31.51 -12.63 -30.81
C GLU A 222 -30.28 -11.72 -30.83
N SER A 223 -29.13 -12.20 -31.32
CA SER A 223 -27.87 -11.48 -31.18
C SER A 223 -26.95 -11.62 -32.39
N LYS A 224 -26.18 -10.56 -32.64
CA LYS A 224 -24.97 -10.64 -33.46
C LYS A 224 -23.78 -10.76 -32.50
N PHE A 225 -22.85 -11.64 -32.81
CA PHE A 225 -21.65 -11.86 -32.03
C PHE A 225 -20.48 -12.18 -32.95
N ASP A 226 -19.28 -11.77 -32.55
CA ASP A 226 -18.02 -12.00 -33.25
C ASP A 226 -17.14 -13.06 -32.57
N ALA A 227 -17.52 -13.54 -31.37
CA ALA A 227 -16.98 -14.74 -30.73
C ALA A 227 -17.99 -15.40 -29.79
N ILE A 228 -17.71 -16.65 -29.42
CA ILE A 228 -18.43 -17.38 -28.35
C ILE A 228 -17.46 -17.69 -27.21
N PHE A 229 -17.92 -17.49 -25.97
CA PHE A 229 -17.29 -18.03 -24.78
C PHE A 229 -18.11 -19.19 -24.21
N ILE A 230 -17.46 -20.32 -23.91
CA ILE A 230 -18.06 -21.51 -23.29
C ILE A 230 -17.44 -21.76 -21.92
N ALA A 231 -18.24 -21.60 -20.87
CA ALA A 231 -17.92 -21.96 -19.48
C ALA A 231 -18.64 -23.25 -19.09
N GLY A 232 -18.02 -24.40 -19.30
CA GLY A 232 -18.62 -25.69 -18.96
C GLY A 232 -17.60 -26.83 -19.01
N SER A 233 -18.11 -28.06 -18.91
CA SER A 233 -17.28 -29.27 -18.90
C SER A 233 -17.56 -30.18 -20.11
N LEU A 234 -16.76 -31.23 -20.23
CA LEU A 234 -16.90 -32.28 -21.24
C LEU A 234 -17.74 -33.45 -20.69
N PRO A 235 -18.48 -34.17 -21.55
CA PRO A 235 -18.54 -34.03 -23.02
C PRO A 235 -19.52 -32.95 -23.54
N GLY A 236 -20.42 -32.43 -22.71
CA GLY A 236 -21.52 -31.55 -23.15
C GLY A 236 -21.06 -30.35 -23.99
N SER A 237 -19.99 -29.68 -23.57
CA SER A 237 -19.43 -28.53 -24.29
C SER A 237 -18.90 -28.89 -25.69
N ALA A 238 -18.36 -30.09 -25.89
CA ALA A 238 -17.88 -30.53 -27.21
C ALA A 238 -19.06 -30.77 -28.17
N ILE A 239 -20.16 -31.35 -27.67
CA ILE A 239 -21.38 -31.53 -28.45
C ILE A 239 -21.98 -30.17 -28.84
N LEU A 240 -22.00 -29.21 -27.91
CA LEU A 240 -22.41 -27.83 -28.16
C LEU A 240 -21.55 -27.18 -29.25
N VAL A 241 -20.23 -27.33 -29.22
CA VAL A 241 -19.32 -26.84 -30.26
C VAL A 241 -19.66 -27.45 -31.61
N LYS A 242 -19.81 -28.78 -31.67
CA LYS A 242 -20.16 -29.50 -32.90
C LYS A 242 -21.47 -29.01 -33.51
N GLN A 243 -22.54 -28.95 -32.71
CA GLN A 243 -23.84 -28.49 -33.18
C GLN A 243 -23.84 -27.00 -33.55
N SER A 244 -23.05 -26.16 -32.87
CA SER A 244 -22.89 -24.76 -33.24
C SER A 244 -22.29 -24.63 -34.64
N ARG A 245 -21.25 -25.43 -34.96
CA ARG A 245 -20.67 -25.47 -36.31
C ARG A 245 -21.64 -26.04 -37.35
N ASP A 246 -22.33 -27.14 -37.05
CA ASP A 246 -23.33 -27.75 -37.94
C ASP A 246 -24.48 -26.78 -38.29
N MET A 247 -24.79 -25.86 -37.38
CA MET A 247 -25.80 -24.81 -37.57
C MET A 247 -25.26 -23.52 -38.21
N GLY A 248 -24.04 -23.57 -38.74
CA GLY A 248 -23.41 -22.53 -39.54
C GLY A 248 -22.77 -21.39 -38.75
N ILE A 249 -22.46 -21.58 -37.46
CA ILE A 249 -21.71 -20.58 -36.68
C ILE A 249 -20.22 -20.73 -36.97
N GLY A 250 -19.61 -19.73 -37.61
CA GLY A 250 -18.19 -19.72 -38.00
C GLY A 250 -17.26 -18.88 -37.10
N VAL A 251 -17.77 -18.20 -36.08
CA VAL A 251 -16.96 -17.30 -35.23
C VAL A 251 -15.97 -18.08 -34.33
N PRO A 252 -14.89 -17.44 -33.86
CA PRO A 252 -14.01 -18.02 -32.84
C PRO A 252 -14.76 -18.48 -31.58
N ILE A 253 -14.32 -19.59 -30.99
CA ILE A 253 -14.85 -20.12 -29.72
C ILE A 253 -13.71 -20.15 -28.71
N ILE A 254 -13.95 -19.63 -27.51
CA ILE A 254 -13.02 -19.60 -26.38
C ILE A 254 -13.61 -20.43 -25.23
N GLY A 255 -12.78 -21.23 -24.56
CA GLY A 255 -13.17 -22.11 -23.47
C GLY A 255 -12.32 -21.95 -22.21
N GLY A 256 -12.92 -22.30 -21.06
CA GLY A 256 -12.20 -22.47 -19.80
C GLY A 256 -11.31 -23.72 -19.76
N SER A 257 -10.53 -23.88 -18.68
CA SER A 257 -9.61 -25.01 -18.48
C SER A 257 -10.30 -26.37 -18.40
N GLY A 258 -11.60 -26.41 -18.05
CA GLY A 258 -12.41 -27.63 -18.10
C GLY A 258 -12.52 -28.26 -19.50
N LEU A 259 -12.14 -27.53 -20.55
CA LEU A 259 -12.12 -28.00 -21.94
C LEU A 259 -10.71 -28.36 -22.45
N ASP A 260 -9.66 -28.19 -21.64
CA ASP A 260 -8.27 -28.59 -21.95
C ASP A 260 -8.10 -30.11 -21.78
N SER A 261 -8.74 -30.87 -22.66
CA SER A 261 -8.66 -32.33 -22.70
C SER A 261 -8.72 -32.85 -24.15
N PRO A 262 -7.97 -33.91 -24.50
CA PRO A 262 -8.09 -34.58 -25.80
C PRO A 262 -9.52 -34.99 -26.15
N MET A 263 -10.38 -35.24 -25.15
CA MET A 263 -11.79 -35.58 -25.35
C MET A 263 -12.55 -34.49 -26.12
N LEU A 264 -12.19 -33.21 -25.97
CA LEU A 264 -12.81 -32.13 -26.76
C LEU A 264 -12.65 -32.39 -28.27
N ILE A 265 -11.44 -32.78 -28.68
CA ILE A 265 -11.12 -33.06 -30.09
C ILE A 265 -11.82 -34.35 -30.55
N THR A 266 -11.83 -35.39 -29.71
CA THR A 266 -12.49 -36.66 -30.02
C THR A 266 -14.01 -36.49 -30.24
N GLU A 267 -14.68 -35.73 -29.37
CA GLU A 267 -16.13 -35.56 -29.39
C GLU A 267 -16.61 -34.54 -30.43
N ALA A 268 -15.92 -33.40 -30.55
CA ALA A 268 -16.30 -32.34 -31.50
C ALA A 268 -15.70 -32.56 -32.91
N GLY A 269 -14.64 -33.37 -33.04
CA GLY A 269 -13.97 -33.63 -34.31
C GLY A 269 -13.43 -32.34 -34.94
N ARG A 270 -13.59 -32.22 -36.28
CA ARG A 270 -13.17 -31.02 -37.03
C ARG A 270 -13.88 -29.73 -36.56
N SER A 271 -15.02 -29.83 -35.89
CA SER A 271 -15.74 -28.66 -35.39
C SER A 271 -15.01 -27.93 -34.27
N ALA A 272 -14.03 -28.60 -33.63
CA ALA A 272 -13.16 -28.01 -32.61
C ALA A 272 -12.04 -27.11 -33.20
N GLU A 273 -11.80 -27.18 -34.50
CA GLU A 273 -10.69 -26.46 -35.14
C GLU A 273 -10.77 -24.94 -34.92
N GLY A 274 -9.65 -24.32 -34.54
CA GLY A 274 -9.54 -22.90 -34.19
C GLY A 274 -10.11 -22.53 -32.81
N MET A 275 -10.61 -23.49 -32.03
CA MET A 275 -11.06 -23.23 -30.66
C MET A 275 -9.86 -22.97 -29.75
N VAL A 276 -9.98 -21.96 -28.87
CA VAL A 276 -8.95 -21.59 -27.91
C VAL A 276 -9.39 -21.95 -26.49
N VAL A 277 -8.53 -22.60 -25.72
CA VAL A 277 -8.80 -22.94 -24.31
C VAL A 277 -7.72 -22.36 -23.40
N SER A 278 -8.11 -21.92 -22.21
CA SER A 278 -7.16 -21.58 -21.15
C SER A 278 -6.48 -22.83 -20.59
N THR A 279 -5.23 -22.70 -20.18
CA THR A 279 -4.40 -23.78 -19.65
C THR A 279 -3.37 -23.24 -18.66
N VAL A 280 -2.78 -24.11 -17.86
CA VAL A 280 -1.74 -23.76 -16.87
C VAL A 280 -0.43 -24.50 -17.11
N PHE A 281 -0.35 -25.26 -18.20
CA PHE A 281 0.84 -26.01 -18.57
C PHE A 281 1.30 -25.59 -19.98
N ASN A 282 2.58 -25.20 -20.07
CA ASN A 282 3.23 -24.85 -21.32
C ASN A 282 4.21 -25.97 -21.72
N PRO A 283 3.87 -26.83 -22.70
CA PRO A 283 4.77 -27.87 -23.18
C PRO A 283 6.00 -27.31 -23.92
N LYS A 284 5.97 -26.04 -24.33
CA LYS A 284 7.09 -25.33 -24.97
C LYS A 284 7.94 -24.53 -23.96
N SER A 285 7.76 -24.76 -22.66
CA SER A 285 8.50 -24.05 -21.61
C SER A 285 10.02 -24.20 -21.76
N THR A 286 10.74 -23.09 -21.58
CA THR A 286 12.21 -23.08 -21.51
C THR A 286 12.74 -23.38 -20.10
N GLU A 287 11.88 -23.69 -19.14
CA GLU A 287 12.30 -24.08 -17.80
C GLU A 287 12.83 -25.51 -17.80
N LYS A 288 13.97 -25.71 -17.14
CA LYS A 288 14.62 -27.04 -17.09
C LYS A 288 13.72 -28.08 -16.42
N THR A 289 13.08 -27.72 -15.30
CA THR A 289 12.16 -28.62 -14.56
C THR A 289 11.02 -29.11 -15.45
N THR A 290 10.38 -28.21 -16.20
CA THR A 290 9.31 -28.53 -17.13
C THR A 290 9.80 -29.42 -18.29
N ARG A 291 10.94 -29.08 -18.91
CA ARG A 291 11.51 -29.90 -20.00
C ARG A 291 11.88 -31.31 -19.56
N ASP A 292 12.51 -31.43 -18.39
CA ASP A 292 12.93 -32.71 -17.84
C ASP A 292 11.71 -33.59 -17.51
N PHE A 293 10.65 -33.01 -16.94
CA PHE A 293 9.39 -33.69 -16.72
C PHE A 293 8.77 -34.20 -18.03
N ILE A 294 8.64 -33.33 -19.03
CA ILE A 294 8.09 -33.68 -20.34
C ILE A 294 8.84 -34.86 -20.96
N LYS A 295 10.17 -34.75 -21.01
CA LYS A 295 11.03 -35.78 -21.61
C LYS A 295 10.84 -37.12 -20.91
N LYS A 296 10.93 -37.15 -19.58
CA LYS A 296 10.78 -38.39 -18.81
C LYS A 296 9.38 -38.98 -18.90
N PHE A 297 8.35 -38.12 -18.95
CA PHE A 297 6.98 -38.56 -19.11
C PHE A 297 6.80 -39.24 -20.48
N GLU A 298 7.31 -38.61 -21.54
CA GLU A 298 7.29 -39.16 -22.90
C GLU A 298 8.10 -40.45 -23.03
N GLU A 299 9.30 -40.53 -22.44
CA GLU A 299 10.10 -41.75 -22.40
C GLU A 299 9.37 -42.92 -21.72
N LYS A 300 8.57 -42.63 -20.68
CA LYS A 300 7.83 -43.64 -19.92
C LYS A 300 6.53 -44.07 -20.58
N HIS A 301 5.78 -43.13 -21.16
CA HIS A 301 4.41 -43.35 -21.63
C HIS A 301 4.28 -43.39 -23.17
N GLY A 302 5.28 -42.92 -23.91
CA GLY A 302 5.27 -42.87 -25.38
C GLY A 302 4.46 -41.69 -25.96
N PHE A 303 4.00 -40.77 -25.14
CA PHE A 303 3.28 -39.56 -25.52
C PHE A 303 3.52 -38.42 -24.53
N GLN A 304 3.30 -37.19 -24.98
CA GLN A 304 3.49 -35.96 -24.19
C GLN A 304 2.47 -35.86 -23.04
N PRO A 305 2.85 -35.29 -21.88
CA PRO A 305 1.92 -35.06 -20.77
C PRO A 305 0.88 -33.98 -21.12
N ASP A 306 -0.32 -34.12 -20.55
CA ASP A 306 -1.33 -33.06 -20.55
C ASP A 306 -1.19 -32.15 -19.31
N THR A 307 -2.02 -31.12 -19.24
CA THR A 307 -2.06 -30.19 -18.09
C THR A 307 -2.36 -30.91 -16.79
N TRP A 308 -3.15 -31.98 -16.83
CA TRP A 308 -3.61 -32.71 -15.65
C TRP A 308 -2.51 -33.62 -15.10
N ALA A 309 -1.73 -34.28 -15.96
CA ALA A 309 -0.50 -34.97 -15.58
C ALA A 309 0.46 -34.00 -14.87
N ALA A 310 0.68 -32.82 -15.45
CA ALA A 310 1.58 -31.82 -14.86
C ALA A 310 1.07 -31.33 -13.49
N GLN A 311 -0.23 -31.08 -13.34
CA GLN A 311 -0.84 -30.68 -12.07
C GLN A 311 -0.81 -31.78 -11.00
N GLY A 312 -1.03 -33.04 -11.39
CA GLY A 312 -0.93 -34.19 -10.50
C GLY A 312 0.51 -34.41 -10.03
N TYR A 313 1.48 -34.27 -10.93
CA TYR A 313 2.90 -34.34 -10.60
C TYR A 313 3.30 -33.25 -9.59
N ASP A 314 2.92 -32.00 -9.85
CA ASP A 314 3.23 -30.88 -8.96
C ASP A 314 2.50 -30.99 -7.60
N ALA A 315 1.25 -31.47 -7.55
CA ALA A 315 0.54 -31.63 -6.29
C ALA A 315 1.25 -32.61 -5.33
N VAL A 316 1.78 -33.71 -5.86
CA VAL A 316 2.61 -34.65 -5.08
C VAL A 316 3.94 -34.01 -4.69
N SER A 317 4.60 -33.33 -5.63
CA SER A 317 5.93 -32.74 -5.42
C SER A 317 5.90 -31.60 -4.38
N ILE A 318 4.81 -30.83 -4.33
CA ILE A 318 4.60 -29.80 -3.30
C ILE A 318 4.37 -30.44 -1.93
N LEU A 319 3.63 -31.54 -1.88
CA LEU A 319 3.42 -32.30 -0.65
C LEU A 319 4.75 -32.90 -0.14
N GLU A 320 5.57 -33.45 -1.03
CA GLU A 320 6.93 -33.91 -0.74
C GLU A 320 7.76 -32.79 -0.11
N TYR A 321 7.86 -31.66 -0.82
CA TYR A 321 8.62 -30.50 -0.35
C TYR A 321 8.15 -30.01 1.02
N ALA A 322 6.84 -29.96 1.25
CA ALA A 322 6.28 -29.52 2.52
C ALA A 322 6.62 -30.49 3.66
N ILE A 323 6.55 -31.80 3.44
CA ILE A 323 6.90 -32.81 4.45
C ILE A 323 8.40 -32.78 4.74
N GLU A 324 9.25 -32.65 3.71
CA GLU A 324 10.71 -32.54 3.87
C GLU A 324 11.10 -31.29 4.65
N THR A 325 10.56 -30.14 4.24
CA THR A 325 10.84 -28.84 4.88
C THR A 325 10.36 -28.81 6.33
N ALA A 326 9.17 -29.37 6.60
CA ALA A 326 8.65 -29.51 7.94
C ALA A 326 9.41 -30.54 8.79
N SER A 327 10.20 -31.41 8.16
CA SER A 327 10.70 -32.65 8.76
C SER A 327 9.60 -33.43 9.48
N SER A 328 8.38 -33.41 8.93
CA SER A 328 7.19 -33.96 9.57
C SER A 328 6.08 -34.31 8.58
N SER A 329 5.47 -35.48 8.75
CA SER A 329 4.25 -35.88 8.03
C SER A 329 2.96 -35.49 8.75
N VAL A 330 3.03 -34.74 9.86
CA VAL A 330 1.85 -34.33 10.63
C VAL A 330 1.05 -33.28 9.83
N PRO A 331 -0.23 -33.53 9.51
CA PRO A 331 -1.01 -32.66 8.62
C PRO A 331 -1.00 -31.17 8.97
N ILE A 332 -1.09 -30.79 10.25
CA ILE A 332 -1.12 -29.36 10.63
C ILE A 332 0.24 -28.67 10.41
N ILE A 333 1.33 -29.42 10.50
CA ILE A 333 2.69 -28.92 10.25
C ILE A 333 2.91 -28.80 8.73
N ILE A 334 2.45 -29.79 7.95
CA ILE A 334 2.44 -29.72 6.48
C ILE A 334 1.62 -28.49 6.03
N SER A 335 0.42 -28.31 6.56
CA SER A 335 -0.45 -27.17 6.26
C SER A 335 0.25 -25.84 6.51
N SER A 336 0.87 -25.70 7.68
CA SER A 336 1.60 -24.47 8.04
C SER A 336 2.72 -24.23 7.02
N THR A 337 3.47 -25.26 6.66
CA THR A 337 4.54 -25.17 5.66
C THR A 337 4.01 -24.78 4.28
N LEU A 338 2.87 -25.33 3.85
CA LEU A 338 2.22 -24.97 2.58
C LEU A 338 1.71 -23.53 2.56
N LYS A 339 1.14 -23.03 3.67
CA LYS A 339 0.65 -21.65 3.76
C LYS A 339 1.75 -20.59 3.73
N PHE A 340 2.97 -20.96 4.13
CA PHE A 340 4.16 -20.12 4.02
C PHE A 340 5.08 -20.53 2.85
N LEU A 341 4.60 -21.39 1.95
CA LEU A 341 5.33 -21.77 0.75
C LEU A 341 5.38 -20.57 -0.19
N GLU A 342 6.59 -20.08 -0.46
CA GLU A 342 6.81 -18.97 -1.39
C GLU A 342 7.65 -19.39 -2.58
N ASN A 343 7.12 -19.15 -3.78
CA ASN A 343 7.86 -19.26 -5.05
C ASN A 343 8.49 -20.65 -5.30
N TRP A 344 7.89 -21.72 -4.79
CA TRP A 344 8.33 -23.08 -5.07
C TRP A 344 8.14 -23.39 -6.56
N LYS A 345 9.17 -23.94 -7.20
CA LYS A 345 9.19 -24.15 -8.66
C LYS A 345 8.78 -25.57 -9.02
N GLY A 346 7.59 -25.72 -9.59
CA GLY A 346 7.09 -26.95 -10.18
C GLY A 346 7.23 -26.99 -11.70
N VAL A 347 6.66 -28.02 -12.32
CA VAL A 347 6.65 -28.23 -13.78
C VAL A 347 5.64 -27.32 -14.48
N THR A 348 4.62 -26.84 -13.77
CA THR A 348 3.61 -25.89 -14.26
C THR A 348 3.87 -24.44 -13.84
N GLY A 349 5.02 -24.15 -13.23
CA GLY A 349 5.42 -22.80 -12.83
C GLY A 349 5.65 -22.64 -11.33
N SER A 350 5.39 -21.45 -10.81
CA SER A 350 5.67 -21.11 -9.41
C SER A 350 4.43 -21.29 -8.54
N TYR A 351 4.64 -21.76 -7.32
CA TYR A 351 3.60 -22.02 -6.34
C TYR A 351 3.83 -21.17 -5.10
N SER A 352 2.80 -20.40 -4.77
CA SER A 352 2.58 -19.78 -3.46
C SER A 352 1.11 -19.95 -3.11
N PHE A 353 0.78 -20.07 -1.82
CA PHE A 353 -0.60 -20.19 -1.36
C PHE A 353 -0.98 -19.01 -0.47
N THR A 354 -2.24 -18.58 -0.52
CA THR A 354 -2.79 -17.71 0.51
C THR A 354 -2.93 -18.46 1.83
N THR A 355 -3.20 -17.73 2.91
CA THR A 355 -3.52 -18.34 4.22
C THR A 355 -4.77 -19.23 4.19
N GLN A 356 -5.64 -19.07 3.18
CA GLN A 356 -6.83 -19.90 2.94
C GLN A 356 -6.55 -21.09 2.00
N GLY A 357 -5.32 -21.22 1.48
CA GLY A 357 -4.91 -22.30 0.59
C GLY A 357 -5.18 -22.07 -0.90
N ASP A 358 -5.49 -20.83 -1.30
CA ASP A 358 -5.62 -20.48 -2.72
C ASP A 358 -4.26 -20.27 -3.37
N ILE A 359 -4.03 -20.84 -4.55
CA ILE A 359 -2.81 -20.56 -5.30
C ILE A 359 -2.75 -19.12 -5.80
N VAL A 360 -1.56 -18.54 -5.71
CA VAL A 360 -1.26 -17.16 -6.09
C VAL A 360 -0.19 -17.12 -7.17
N GLY A 361 -0.32 -16.19 -8.11
CA GLY A 361 0.74 -15.90 -9.10
C GLY A 361 0.96 -16.99 -10.17
N LYS A 362 0.11 -18.03 -10.23
CA LYS A 362 0.21 -19.07 -11.25
C LYS A 362 -0.16 -18.54 -12.62
N SER A 363 0.70 -18.78 -13.60
CA SER A 363 0.51 -18.31 -14.98
C SER A 363 -0.64 -19.05 -15.65
N ILE A 364 -1.49 -18.31 -16.36
CA ILE A 364 -2.53 -18.83 -17.23
C ILE A 364 -2.11 -18.55 -18.67
N PHE A 365 -2.06 -19.61 -19.48
CA PHE A 365 -1.73 -19.57 -20.89
C PHE A 365 -2.93 -20.00 -21.74
N PHE A 366 -2.76 -20.00 -23.06
CA PHE A 366 -3.80 -20.36 -24.01
C PHE A 366 -3.27 -21.35 -25.05
N LYS A 367 -4.09 -22.34 -25.41
CA LYS A 367 -3.84 -23.28 -26.51
C LYS A 367 -4.94 -23.14 -27.55
N GLU A 368 -4.59 -23.25 -28.81
CA GLU A 368 -5.53 -23.29 -29.94
C GLU A 368 -5.53 -24.69 -30.54
N ILE A 369 -6.69 -25.18 -30.98
CA ILE A 369 -6.76 -26.45 -31.71
C ILE A 369 -6.39 -26.19 -33.18
N LYS A 370 -5.27 -26.76 -33.61
CA LYS A 370 -4.77 -26.75 -35.00
C LYS A 370 -4.50 -28.15 -35.50
N ASN A 371 -5.00 -28.46 -36.69
CA ASN A 371 -4.87 -29.77 -37.34
C ASN A 371 -5.29 -30.92 -36.41
N GLY A 372 -6.37 -30.72 -35.64
CA GLY A 372 -6.85 -31.72 -34.68
C GLY A 372 -5.93 -31.98 -33.49
N LYS A 373 -5.05 -31.04 -33.13
CA LYS A 373 -4.19 -31.10 -31.94
C LYS A 373 -4.16 -29.75 -31.21
N PHE A 374 -3.92 -29.76 -29.90
CA PHE A 374 -3.64 -28.52 -29.20
C PHE A 374 -2.25 -28.00 -29.56
N ASP A 375 -2.18 -26.75 -29.99
CA ASP A 375 -0.96 -25.99 -30.21
C ASP A 375 -0.93 -24.79 -29.26
N PHE A 376 0.18 -24.63 -28.55
CA PHE A 376 0.33 -23.58 -27.56
C PHE A 376 0.51 -22.22 -28.24
N LEU A 377 -0.29 -21.24 -27.84
CA LEU A 377 -0.18 -19.87 -28.33
C LEU A 377 0.96 -19.16 -27.60
N GLU A 378 2.01 -18.78 -28.33
CA GLU A 378 3.01 -17.85 -27.81
C GLU A 378 2.33 -16.52 -27.53
N THR A 379 2.07 -16.23 -26.26
CA THR A 379 1.74 -14.89 -25.80
C THR A 379 3.04 -14.12 -25.59
N GLU A 380 3.14 -12.92 -26.15
CA GLU A 380 4.17 -11.94 -25.77
C GLU A 380 4.26 -11.86 -24.23
N LYS A 381 5.48 -11.87 -23.69
CA LYS A 381 5.76 -11.86 -22.26
C LYS A 381 4.99 -10.74 -21.54
N GLU A 382 3.98 -11.09 -20.75
CA GLU A 382 3.48 -10.24 -19.66
C GLU A 382 3.57 -11.03 -18.34
N GLY A 383 4.68 -10.86 -17.64
CA GLY A 383 4.76 -11.24 -16.24
C GLY A 383 3.93 -10.27 -15.41
N LYS A 384 2.79 -10.72 -14.87
CA LYS A 384 2.15 -10.03 -13.74
C LYS A 384 2.60 -10.67 -12.44
N VAL A 385 3.55 -9.99 -11.79
CA VAL A 385 3.97 -10.22 -10.41
C VAL A 385 2.77 -9.98 -9.50
N ASP A 386 2.52 -10.89 -8.54
CA ASP A 386 1.58 -10.61 -7.46
C ASP A 386 2.12 -9.43 -6.62
N PRO A 387 1.38 -8.31 -6.47
CA PRO A 387 1.77 -7.17 -5.65
C PRO A 387 2.11 -7.49 -4.18
N PHE A 388 1.81 -8.69 -3.69
CA PHE A 388 2.07 -9.10 -2.31
C PHE A 388 3.26 -10.06 -2.17
N VAL A 389 3.74 -10.67 -3.26
CA VAL A 389 4.97 -11.49 -3.23
C VAL A 389 6.18 -10.60 -3.51
N TYR A 390 7.10 -10.53 -2.55
CA TYR A 390 8.37 -9.83 -2.64
C TYR A 390 9.49 -10.66 -2.02
N VAL A 391 10.74 -10.27 -2.29
CA VAL A 391 11.90 -10.85 -1.61
C VAL A 391 12.17 -9.99 -0.38
N ASP A 392 11.91 -10.55 0.80
CA ASP A 392 12.06 -9.88 2.11
C ASP A 392 13.42 -9.20 2.26
N GLU A 393 14.51 -9.85 1.87
CA GLU A 393 15.88 -9.32 1.98
C GLU A 393 16.14 -8.10 1.07
N LEU A 394 15.32 -7.88 0.04
CA LEU A 394 15.51 -6.82 -0.95
C LEU A 394 14.40 -5.76 -0.92
N THR A 395 13.44 -5.89 -0.01
CA THR A 395 12.23 -5.08 -0.02
C THR A 395 12.03 -4.38 1.30
N LEU A 396 11.93 -3.04 1.25
CA LEU A 396 11.56 -2.22 2.39
C LEU A 396 10.03 -2.10 2.45
N ARG A 397 9.45 -2.40 3.60
CA ARG A 397 8.00 -2.44 3.82
C ARG A 397 7.56 -1.30 4.72
N LEU A 398 6.80 -0.37 4.15
CA LEU A 398 6.35 0.85 4.83
C LEU A 398 4.82 0.92 4.82
N PRO A 399 4.17 1.44 5.87
CA PRO A 399 2.75 1.72 5.86
C PRO A 399 2.47 3.11 5.28
N LEU A 400 1.24 3.35 4.84
CA LEU A 400 0.65 4.67 4.61
C LEU A 400 -0.75 4.70 5.24
N GLU A 401 -1.05 5.76 5.99
CA GLU A 401 -2.31 5.95 6.75
C GLU A 401 -3.56 6.14 5.86
N GLY A 402 -3.40 6.27 4.53
CA GLY A 402 -4.51 6.45 3.61
C GLY A 402 -4.13 6.27 2.13
N SER A 403 -5.07 6.57 1.24
CA SER A 403 -4.83 6.52 -0.21
C SER A 403 -3.92 7.65 -0.67
N ILE A 404 -3.04 7.37 -1.62
CA ILE A 404 -2.28 8.40 -2.32
C ILE A 404 -3.25 9.18 -3.21
N ALA A 405 -3.43 10.48 -2.97
CA ALA A 405 -4.37 11.28 -3.75
C ALA A 405 -3.82 11.58 -5.15
N THR A 406 -2.53 11.92 -5.22
CA THR A 406 -1.82 12.17 -6.47
C THR A 406 -0.32 12.01 -6.26
N ILE A 407 0.42 11.76 -7.34
CA ILE A 407 1.88 11.84 -7.36
C ILE A 407 2.38 12.91 -8.33
N ASP A 408 1.50 13.84 -8.72
CA ASP A 408 1.85 15.07 -9.43
C ASP A 408 2.36 16.11 -8.42
N PRO A 409 3.66 16.47 -8.44
CA PRO A 409 4.23 17.43 -7.47
C PRO A 409 3.54 18.79 -7.47
N GLY A 410 2.94 19.20 -8.59
CA GLY A 410 2.20 20.47 -8.69
C GLY A 410 0.81 20.42 -8.07
N LEU A 411 0.26 19.24 -7.79
CA LEU A 411 -1.10 19.04 -7.30
C LEU A 411 -1.18 18.39 -5.92
N SER A 412 -0.05 17.99 -5.33
CA SER A 412 0.00 17.37 -3.99
C SER A 412 -0.19 18.40 -2.88
N MET A 413 -1.00 18.04 -1.87
CA MET A 413 -1.17 18.82 -0.63
C MET A 413 -0.88 17.99 0.62
N ASP A 414 -1.14 16.68 0.58
CA ASP A 414 -1.05 15.81 1.75
C ASP A 414 0.35 15.17 1.92
N ILE A 415 0.62 14.74 3.15
CA ILE A 415 1.90 14.16 3.54
C ILE A 415 2.16 12.79 2.88
N THR A 416 1.11 12.01 2.62
CA THR A 416 1.19 10.69 1.97
C THR A 416 1.65 10.82 0.52
N SER A 417 1.07 11.76 -0.22
CA SER A 417 1.51 12.11 -1.58
C SER A 417 2.96 12.62 -1.57
N THR A 418 3.29 13.51 -0.62
CA THR A 418 4.64 14.09 -0.48
C THR A 418 5.71 13.03 -0.22
N GLU A 419 5.47 12.08 0.70
CA GLU A 419 6.36 10.96 1.02
C GLU A 419 6.79 10.17 -0.24
N VAL A 420 5.82 9.88 -1.11
CA VAL A 420 6.08 9.14 -2.35
C VAL A 420 6.74 10.02 -3.40
N ILE A 421 6.34 11.29 -3.51
CA ILE A 421 6.96 12.27 -4.42
C ILE A 421 8.45 12.46 -4.11
N GLU A 422 8.86 12.40 -2.84
CA GLU A 422 10.28 12.47 -2.43
C GLU A 422 11.15 11.36 -3.01
N GLN A 423 10.56 10.22 -3.34
CA GLN A 423 11.29 9.11 -3.96
C GLN A 423 11.33 9.23 -5.49
N LEU A 424 10.30 9.84 -6.07
CA LEU A 424 10.06 9.89 -7.51
C LEU A 424 10.67 11.12 -8.17
N PHE A 425 10.67 12.28 -7.53
CA PHE A 425 11.11 13.53 -8.16
C PHE A 425 12.19 14.22 -7.34
N LEU A 426 13.23 14.73 -7.99
CA LEU A 426 14.22 15.57 -7.32
C LEU A 426 13.63 16.96 -7.03
N GLY A 427 13.80 17.42 -5.79
CA GLY A 427 13.71 18.83 -5.42
C GLY A 427 14.77 19.67 -6.12
N LEU A 428 14.54 20.98 -6.27
CA LEU A 428 15.60 21.89 -6.73
C LEU A 428 16.75 21.89 -5.72
N THR A 429 16.39 22.03 -4.45
CA THR A 429 17.20 21.78 -3.25
C THR A 429 16.58 20.67 -2.42
N ASP A 430 17.27 20.24 -1.37
CA ASP A 430 16.77 19.30 -0.37
C ASP A 430 17.07 19.84 1.05
N PHE A 431 16.72 19.09 2.09
CA PHE A 431 16.97 19.46 3.49
C PHE A 431 17.96 18.51 4.16
N ASP A 432 18.84 19.08 4.99
CA ASP A 432 19.69 18.27 5.86
C ASP A 432 18.86 17.57 6.94
N PRO A 433 18.98 16.25 7.12
CA PRO A 433 18.14 15.54 8.08
C PRO A 433 18.48 15.85 9.55
N ASN A 434 19.62 16.48 9.83
CA ASN A 434 20.05 16.80 11.20
C ASN A 434 19.76 18.25 11.58
N ASN A 435 20.01 19.18 10.64
CA ASN A 435 19.89 20.62 10.91
C ASN A 435 18.87 21.34 10.02
N TYR A 436 18.26 20.63 9.07
CA TYR A 436 17.23 21.11 8.15
C TYR A 436 17.64 22.28 7.24
N ASN A 437 18.91 22.62 7.15
CA ASN A 437 19.37 23.63 6.19
C ASN A 437 19.17 23.13 4.75
N ALA A 438 18.89 24.06 3.84
CA ALA A 438 18.85 23.77 2.42
C ALA A 438 20.20 23.21 1.94
N MET A 439 20.15 22.07 1.25
CA MET A 439 21.30 21.40 0.67
C MET A 439 21.13 21.15 -0.84
N PRO A 440 22.22 20.90 -1.58
CA PRO A 440 22.16 20.56 -2.99
C PRO A 440 21.30 19.32 -3.29
N ALA A 441 20.53 19.38 -4.39
CA ALA A 441 19.73 18.28 -4.93
C ALA A 441 19.88 18.24 -6.46
N LEU A 442 18.86 18.68 -7.22
CA LEU A 442 19.02 18.94 -8.65
C LEU A 442 19.98 20.10 -8.91
N ALA A 443 19.87 21.17 -8.12
CA ALA A 443 20.83 22.25 -8.10
C ALA A 443 22.04 21.87 -7.24
N THR A 444 23.24 22.01 -7.81
CA THR A 444 24.51 21.74 -7.12
C THR A 444 25.00 22.93 -6.31
N THR A 445 24.69 24.14 -6.78
CA THR A 445 25.07 25.42 -6.18
C THR A 445 24.05 26.48 -6.55
N TRP A 446 24.02 27.57 -5.79
CA TRP A 446 23.27 28.77 -6.16
C TRP A 446 23.99 30.05 -5.74
N THR A 447 23.64 31.14 -6.40
CA THR A 447 24.12 32.49 -6.06
C THR A 447 22.95 33.40 -5.77
N VAL A 448 23.16 34.35 -4.86
CA VAL A 448 22.16 35.34 -4.44
C VAL A 448 22.63 36.72 -4.90
N LYS A 449 21.74 37.48 -5.54
CA LYS A 449 22.01 38.83 -6.07
C LYS A 449 20.85 39.77 -5.73
N ASP A 450 21.07 41.06 -6.00
CA ASP A 450 20.08 42.12 -5.85
C ASP A 450 19.43 42.12 -4.45
N ASN A 451 20.29 42.12 -3.42
CA ASN A 451 19.91 42.10 -2.01
C ASN A 451 18.90 40.99 -1.64
N GLY A 452 19.03 39.79 -2.22
CA GLY A 452 18.16 38.66 -1.91
C GLY A 452 16.91 38.56 -2.78
N LYS A 453 16.83 39.30 -3.89
CA LYS A 453 15.72 39.21 -4.86
C LYS A 453 15.99 38.29 -6.04
N VAL A 454 17.24 38.03 -6.38
CA VAL A 454 17.58 37.21 -7.55
C VAL A 454 18.40 36.00 -7.12
N TYR A 455 17.90 34.81 -7.42
CA TYR A 455 18.56 33.53 -7.13
C TYR A 455 18.86 32.81 -8.43
N ARG A 456 20.11 32.37 -8.60
CA ARG A 456 20.52 31.61 -9.79
C ARG A 456 21.06 30.26 -9.35
N PHE A 457 20.39 29.18 -9.76
CA PHE A 457 20.73 27.81 -9.42
C PHE A 457 21.41 27.13 -10.61
N ASN A 458 22.56 26.50 -10.35
CA ASN A 458 23.28 25.69 -11.33
C ASN A 458 22.88 24.22 -11.16
N LEU A 459 22.23 23.67 -12.18
CA LEU A 459 21.75 22.30 -12.19
C LEU A 459 22.88 21.33 -12.53
N ARG A 460 22.76 20.12 -12.00
CA ARG A 460 23.64 19.01 -12.36
C ARG A 460 23.35 18.54 -13.80
N LYS A 461 24.41 18.28 -14.57
CA LYS A 461 24.32 17.91 -16.00
C LYS A 461 24.05 16.42 -16.24
N ASP A 462 24.20 15.62 -15.21
CA ASP A 462 24.04 14.17 -15.18
C ASP A 462 22.69 13.76 -14.55
N ALA A 463 21.76 14.69 -14.33
CA ALA A 463 20.38 14.36 -14.01
C ALA A 463 19.62 14.04 -15.30
N VAL A 464 19.01 12.86 -15.34
CA VAL A 464 18.17 12.41 -16.44
C VAL A 464 16.83 11.91 -15.91
N TRP A 465 15.83 12.05 -16.76
CA TRP A 465 14.52 11.42 -16.60
C TRP A 465 14.63 9.90 -16.88
N THR A 466 13.69 9.10 -16.36
CA THR A 466 13.66 7.63 -16.56
C THR A 466 13.55 7.20 -18.02
N ASN A 467 13.16 8.10 -18.92
CA ASN A 467 13.13 7.88 -20.38
C ASN A 467 14.45 8.24 -21.08
N GLY A 468 15.45 8.73 -20.35
CA GLY A 468 16.78 9.10 -20.86
C GLY A 468 16.94 10.58 -21.24
N ASP A 469 15.86 11.37 -21.27
CA ASP A 469 15.97 12.82 -21.55
C ASP A 469 16.71 13.54 -20.40
N PRO A 470 17.56 14.54 -20.67
CA PRO A 470 18.19 15.34 -19.62
C PRO A 470 17.15 16.16 -18.85
N VAL A 471 17.34 16.31 -17.53
CA VAL A 471 16.56 17.26 -16.73
C VAL A 471 17.17 18.65 -16.86
N THR A 472 16.38 19.62 -17.29
CA THR A 472 16.88 20.97 -17.63
C THR A 472 16.17 22.08 -16.87
N ALA A 473 16.74 23.28 -16.90
CA ALA A 473 16.13 24.50 -16.37
C ALA A 473 14.77 24.80 -17.04
N HIS A 474 14.58 24.38 -18.30
CA HIS A 474 13.33 24.54 -19.02
C HIS A 474 12.19 23.70 -18.42
N ASP A 475 12.48 22.54 -17.83
CA ASP A 475 11.49 21.70 -17.14
C ASP A 475 10.94 22.40 -15.90
N ILE A 476 11.79 23.14 -15.17
CA ILE A 476 11.42 23.91 -13.98
C ILE A 476 10.58 25.12 -14.36
N VAL A 477 11.03 25.89 -15.35
CA VAL A 477 10.29 27.07 -15.86
C VAL A 477 8.89 26.66 -16.31
N TRP A 478 8.80 25.58 -17.10
CA TRP A 478 7.52 25.08 -17.57
C TRP A 478 6.64 24.57 -16.43
N ALA A 479 7.20 23.84 -15.46
CA ALA A 479 6.45 23.34 -14.30
C ALA A 479 5.83 24.49 -13.50
N ILE A 480 6.59 25.54 -13.21
CA ILE A 480 6.09 26.70 -12.46
C ILE A 480 5.04 27.47 -13.26
N GLN A 481 5.26 27.67 -14.56
CA GLN A 481 4.27 28.29 -15.44
C GLN A 481 2.99 27.45 -15.55
N ARG A 482 3.08 26.12 -15.49
CA ARG A 482 1.91 25.24 -15.37
C ARG A 482 1.24 25.44 -14.02
N ASN A 483 1.98 25.36 -12.92
CA ASN A 483 1.42 25.30 -11.57
C ASN A 483 0.77 26.63 -11.13
N ILE A 484 1.27 27.78 -11.62
CA ILE A 484 0.69 29.10 -11.29
C ILE A 484 -0.65 29.37 -12.00
N LYS A 485 -0.93 28.68 -13.10
CA LYS A 485 -2.15 28.91 -13.89
C LYS A 485 -3.40 28.60 -13.06
N PRO A 486 -4.42 29.49 -13.07
CA PRO A 486 -5.68 29.23 -12.37
C PRO A 486 -6.32 27.90 -12.76
N GLU A 487 -6.19 27.50 -14.03
CA GLU A 487 -6.80 26.29 -14.59
C GLU A 487 -6.19 25.00 -14.02
N THR A 488 -4.94 25.05 -13.57
CA THR A 488 -4.24 23.89 -12.97
C THR A 488 -4.79 23.57 -11.58
N LYS A 489 -5.40 24.54 -10.89
CA LYS A 489 -5.96 24.37 -9.54
C LYS A 489 -4.96 23.76 -8.55
N SER A 490 -3.69 24.17 -8.63
CA SER A 490 -2.66 23.73 -7.70
C SER A 490 -3.05 24.14 -6.28
N PRO A 491 -3.20 23.19 -5.34
CA PRO A 491 -3.71 23.54 -4.02
C PRO A 491 -2.75 24.42 -3.19
N ASN A 492 -1.45 24.28 -3.45
CA ASN A 492 -0.38 25.04 -2.79
C ASN A 492 0.11 26.25 -3.62
N VAL A 493 -0.68 26.72 -4.60
CA VAL A 493 -0.26 27.78 -5.54
C VAL A 493 0.22 29.07 -4.87
N SER A 494 -0.27 29.38 -3.68
CA SER A 494 0.16 30.53 -2.89
C SER A 494 1.66 30.52 -2.56
N MET A 495 2.29 29.34 -2.46
CA MET A 495 3.74 29.21 -2.24
C MET A 495 4.56 29.80 -3.39
N LEU A 496 4.01 29.85 -4.61
CA LEU A 496 4.67 30.48 -5.76
C LEU A 496 4.56 32.00 -5.76
N TYR A 497 3.75 32.62 -4.89
CA TYR A 497 3.57 34.08 -4.85
C TYR A 497 4.81 34.85 -4.37
N ILE A 498 5.80 34.13 -3.84
CA ILE A 498 7.13 34.67 -3.59
C ILE A 498 7.83 35.11 -4.89
N LEU A 499 7.45 34.53 -6.04
CA LEU A 499 8.00 34.89 -7.34
C LEU A 499 7.35 36.16 -7.88
N LYS A 500 8.15 37.01 -8.51
CA LYS A 500 7.68 38.23 -9.16
C LYS A 500 6.51 37.93 -10.10
N ASN A 501 5.46 38.76 -10.03
CA ASN A 501 4.23 38.66 -10.84
C ASN A 501 3.33 37.43 -10.58
N ALA A 502 3.75 36.43 -9.80
CA ALA A 502 3.03 35.16 -9.70
C ALA A 502 1.60 35.31 -9.15
N LYS A 503 1.41 36.10 -8.10
CA LYS A 503 0.08 36.37 -7.53
C LYS A 503 -0.88 37.01 -8.53
N HIS A 504 -0.40 37.98 -9.30
CA HIS A 504 -1.20 38.68 -10.32
C HIS A 504 -1.55 37.75 -11.49
N ILE A 505 -0.65 36.85 -11.87
CA ILE A 505 -0.92 35.82 -12.88
C ILE A 505 -1.99 34.84 -12.39
N ASN A 506 -1.88 34.32 -11.17
CA ASN A 506 -2.88 33.39 -10.64
C ASN A 506 -4.27 34.03 -10.45
N ARG A 507 -4.33 35.34 -10.22
CA ARG A 507 -5.61 36.09 -10.17
C ARG A 507 -6.17 36.44 -11.55
N GLY A 508 -5.44 36.13 -12.63
CA GLY A 508 -5.81 36.48 -14.01
C GLY A 508 -5.63 37.97 -14.34
N GLU A 509 -4.97 38.74 -13.47
CA GLU A 509 -4.68 40.17 -13.66
C GLU A 509 -3.57 40.36 -14.71
N ILE A 510 -2.61 39.43 -14.77
CA ILE A 510 -1.61 39.33 -15.84
C ILE A 510 -1.87 38.06 -16.65
N LYS A 511 -2.15 38.22 -17.96
CA LYS A 511 -2.43 37.09 -18.87
C LYS A 511 -1.19 36.38 -19.38
N ASP A 512 -0.08 37.11 -19.51
CA ASP A 512 1.18 36.53 -19.97
C ASP A 512 1.89 35.81 -18.84
N VAL A 513 1.67 34.50 -18.76
CA VAL A 513 2.28 33.61 -17.76
C VAL A 513 3.80 33.58 -17.87
N SER A 514 4.38 33.89 -19.04
CA SER A 514 5.85 33.90 -19.22
C SER A 514 6.54 35.04 -18.48
N SER A 515 5.78 36.05 -18.03
CA SER A 515 6.28 37.17 -17.23
C SER A 515 6.52 36.82 -15.74
N ILE A 516 6.18 35.61 -15.30
CA ILE A 516 6.51 35.13 -13.96
C ILE A 516 8.02 35.19 -13.70
N GLY A 517 8.41 35.44 -12.45
CA GLY A 517 9.80 35.55 -12.00
C GLY A 517 10.61 34.24 -12.03
N VAL A 518 10.57 33.47 -13.11
CA VAL A 518 11.45 32.32 -13.36
C VAL A 518 11.82 32.23 -14.85
N LYS A 519 13.11 32.02 -15.14
CA LYS A 519 13.61 31.81 -16.51
C LYS A 519 14.79 30.86 -16.53
N ALA A 520 14.93 30.14 -17.64
CA ALA A 520 16.14 29.37 -17.96
C ALA A 520 17.13 30.33 -18.63
N ILE A 521 18.32 30.51 -18.04
CA ILE A 521 19.42 31.25 -18.65
C ILE A 521 20.06 30.39 -19.75
N ASP A 522 20.19 29.10 -19.46
CA ASP A 522 20.61 28.02 -20.36
C ASP A 522 20.03 26.69 -19.84
N ASP A 523 20.33 25.57 -20.50
CA ASP A 523 19.81 24.24 -20.16
C ASP A 523 20.03 23.83 -18.69
N PHE A 524 21.09 24.34 -18.05
CA PHE A 524 21.50 23.92 -16.70
C PHE A 524 21.58 25.08 -15.71
N THR A 525 20.98 26.22 -16.03
CA THR A 525 20.98 27.40 -15.17
C THR A 525 19.60 28.01 -15.12
N VAL A 526 18.94 27.94 -13.97
CA VAL A 526 17.63 28.58 -13.74
C VAL A 526 17.80 29.80 -12.85
N GLU A 527 17.18 30.92 -13.24
CA GLU A 527 17.14 32.17 -12.48
C GLU A 527 15.72 32.45 -12.01
N PHE A 528 15.59 32.74 -10.72
CA PHE A 528 14.37 33.20 -10.07
C PHE A 528 14.50 34.66 -9.69
N THR A 529 13.43 35.41 -9.91
CA THR A 529 13.27 36.79 -9.44
C THR A 529 12.08 36.84 -8.50
N LEU A 530 12.33 37.26 -7.26
CA LEU A 530 11.33 37.30 -6.20
C LEU A 530 10.61 38.65 -6.17
N GLU A 531 9.39 38.66 -5.65
CA GLU A 531 8.61 39.90 -5.43
C GLU A 531 9.30 40.76 -4.36
N ASN A 532 9.72 40.12 -3.27
CA ASN A 532 10.44 40.71 -2.14
C ASN A 532 11.70 39.88 -1.82
N PRO A 533 12.71 40.46 -1.14
CA PRO A 533 13.86 39.70 -0.71
C PRO A 533 13.46 38.58 0.25
N ALA A 534 14.02 37.38 0.07
CA ALA A 534 13.69 36.24 0.91
C ALA A 534 14.90 35.33 1.12
N ALA A 535 15.64 35.53 2.20
CA ALA A 535 16.84 34.76 2.53
C ALA A 535 16.59 33.23 2.60
N TYR A 536 15.36 32.82 2.91
CA TYR A 536 14.90 31.44 3.01
C TYR A 536 14.52 30.78 1.66
N PHE A 537 14.64 31.50 0.53
CA PHE A 537 14.25 30.97 -0.79
C PHE A 537 14.92 29.63 -1.17
N PRO A 538 16.21 29.38 -0.85
CA PRO A 538 16.80 28.06 -1.09
C PRO A 538 16.03 26.93 -0.38
N SER A 539 15.48 27.17 0.81
CA SER A 539 14.68 26.17 1.53
C SER A 539 13.32 25.94 0.88
N ILE A 540 12.59 27.01 0.53
CA ILE A 540 11.27 26.86 -0.10
C ILE A 540 11.36 26.25 -1.50
N SER A 541 12.48 26.42 -2.21
CA SER A 541 12.65 25.89 -3.56
C SER A 541 12.73 24.36 -3.64
N GLY A 542 12.89 23.66 -2.51
CA GLY A 542 12.92 22.19 -2.44
C GLY A 542 11.55 21.51 -2.41
N ILE A 543 10.48 22.26 -2.10
CA ILE A 543 9.13 21.69 -1.92
C ILE A 543 8.51 21.28 -3.27
N PRO A 544 7.51 20.35 -3.28
CA PRO A 544 6.97 19.75 -4.51
C PRO A 544 6.56 20.72 -5.62
N ILE A 545 5.97 21.88 -5.28
CA ILE A 545 5.45 22.83 -6.28
C ILE A 545 6.53 23.47 -7.17
N PHE A 546 7.80 23.48 -6.73
CA PHE A 546 8.95 23.99 -7.48
C PHE A 546 9.69 22.91 -8.29
N ARG A 547 9.29 21.64 -8.20
CA ARG A 547 9.99 20.54 -8.86
C ARG A 547 9.90 20.63 -10.39
N PRO A 548 10.95 20.19 -11.11
CA PRO A 548 10.83 20.00 -12.55
C PRO A 548 9.75 18.97 -12.85
N LEU A 549 9.06 19.12 -13.98
CA LEU A 549 8.04 18.17 -14.44
C LEU A 549 8.34 17.74 -15.89
N PRO A 550 8.05 16.47 -16.26
CA PRO A 550 8.36 15.95 -17.58
C PRO A 550 7.34 16.47 -18.61
N ARG A 551 7.57 17.68 -19.13
CA ARG A 551 6.67 18.41 -20.04
C ARG A 551 6.08 17.51 -21.14
N LYS A 552 6.95 16.84 -21.90
CA LYS A 552 6.53 16.00 -23.05
C LYS A 552 5.58 14.88 -22.63
N THR A 553 5.81 14.28 -21.45
CA THR A 553 4.97 13.23 -20.89
C THR A 553 3.60 13.79 -20.49
N ILE A 554 3.58 14.94 -19.81
CA ILE A 554 2.33 15.57 -19.36
C ILE A 554 1.50 16.03 -20.57
N GLU A 555 2.11 16.69 -21.55
CA GLU A 555 1.43 17.14 -22.78
C GLU A 555 0.87 15.94 -23.58
N LYS A 556 1.57 14.79 -23.58
CA LYS A 556 1.13 13.59 -24.30
C LYS A 556 -0.01 12.84 -23.60
N TYR A 557 0.05 12.69 -22.28
CA TYR A 557 -0.85 11.80 -21.53
C TYR A 557 -1.91 12.53 -20.70
N GLY A 558 -1.84 13.86 -20.57
CA GLY A 558 -2.77 14.65 -19.78
C GLY A 558 -2.86 14.14 -18.34
N ASP A 559 -4.07 14.04 -17.80
CA ASP A 559 -4.33 13.59 -16.42
C ASP A 559 -3.83 12.16 -16.12
N LYS A 560 -3.56 11.35 -17.15
CA LYS A 560 -3.05 9.97 -17.00
C LYS A 560 -1.53 9.90 -16.95
N TRP A 561 -0.82 11.03 -16.98
CA TRP A 561 0.64 11.05 -17.02
C TRP A 561 1.29 10.40 -15.80
N THR A 562 0.61 10.36 -14.66
CA THR A 562 1.09 9.75 -13.41
C THR A 562 0.81 8.24 -13.32
N MET A 563 0.12 7.64 -14.30
CA MET A 563 -0.11 6.19 -14.30
C MET A 563 1.21 5.41 -14.47
N PRO A 564 1.38 4.22 -13.85
CA PRO A 564 2.63 3.47 -13.89
C PRO A 564 3.22 3.25 -15.29
N GLU A 565 2.37 3.08 -16.31
CA GLU A 565 2.79 2.89 -17.70
C GLU A 565 3.24 4.17 -18.42
N ASN A 566 2.92 5.35 -17.88
CA ASN A 566 3.16 6.64 -18.53
C ASN A 566 4.21 7.49 -17.79
N ILE A 567 4.30 7.36 -16.48
CA ILE A 567 5.05 8.30 -15.64
C ILE A 567 6.55 8.26 -15.95
N VAL A 568 7.13 9.46 -16.02
CA VAL A 568 8.57 9.68 -16.17
C VAL A 568 9.05 10.46 -14.95
N THR A 569 10.11 9.97 -14.32
CA THR A 569 10.57 10.44 -13.01
C THR A 569 12.08 10.68 -13.02
N ASN A 570 12.63 11.43 -12.06
CA ASN A 570 14.08 11.74 -11.99
C ASN A 570 14.69 11.51 -10.60
N GLY A 571 13.92 10.98 -9.65
CA GLY A 571 14.33 10.63 -8.30
C GLY A 571 15.03 9.27 -8.19
N SER A 572 15.35 8.88 -6.96
CA SER A 572 16.06 7.63 -6.64
C SER A 572 15.27 6.36 -6.91
N TYR A 573 13.95 6.48 -7.02
CA TYR A 573 13.04 5.39 -7.37
C TYR A 573 12.15 5.76 -8.56
N LYS A 574 11.60 4.72 -9.20
CA LYS A 574 10.57 4.82 -10.23
C LYS A 574 9.35 4.02 -9.82
N LEU A 575 8.18 4.47 -10.25
CA LEU A 575 6.92 3.77 -10.01
C LEU A 575 6.91 2.45 -10.80
N ALA A 576 6.70 1.34 -10.10
CA ALA A 576 6.55 0.02 -10.70
C ALA A 576 5.10 -0.46 -10.70
N LEU A 577 4.34 -0.12 -9.66
CA LEU A 577 2.93 -0.50 -9.53
C LEU A 577 2.18 0.46 -8.60
N TRP A 578 0.96 0.80 -8.97
CA TRP A 578 0.00 1.46 -8.09
C TRP A 578 -1.33 0.69 -8.14
N LYS A 579 -1.66 -0.04 -7.06
CA LYS A 579 -2.87 -0.87 -7.00
C LYS A 579 -3.88 -0.29 -6.01
N GLY A 580 -4.58 0.76 -6.44
CA GLY A 580 -5.65 1.41 -5.66
C GLY A 580 -5.22 1.69 -4.22
N ASN A 581 -6.09 1.31 -3.27
CA ASN A 581 -5.88 1.51 -1.83
C ASN A 581 -5.23 0.30 -1.14
N MET A 582 -4.42 -0.49 -1.85
CA MET A 582 -3.74 -1.66 -1.28
C MET A 582 -2.23 -1.46 -1.16
N VAL A 583 -1.56 -1.24 -2.30
CA VAL A 583 -0.10 -1.22 -2.34
C VAL A 583 0.42 -0.32 -3.45
N PHE A 584 1.52 0.35 -3.14
CA PHE A 584 2.29 1.19 -4.05
C PHE A 584 3.74 0.70 -4.06
N VAL A 585 4.24 0.30 -5.22
CA VAL A 585 5.56 -0.34 -5.38
C VAL A 585 6.49 0.57 -6.15
N LEU A 586 7.63 0.85 -5.52
CA LEU A 586 8.73 1.61 -6.08
C LEU A 586 9.93 0.69 -6.29
N ARG A 587 10.63 0.88 -7.41
CA ARG A 587 11.89 0.19 -7.70
C ARG A 587 13.00 1.19 -7.89
N LYS A 588 14.22 0.82 -7.47
CA LYS A 588 15.41 1.63 -7.68
C LYS A 588 15.46 2.12 -9.12
N ASN A 589 15.67 3.42 -9.28
CA ASN A 589 15.84 4.03 -10.60
C ASN A 589 17.32 3.91 -11.03
N PRO A 590 17.65 3.08 -12.03
CA PRO A 590 19.04 2.92 -12.48
C PRO A 590 19.59 4.17 -13.18
N THR A 591 18.72 5.08 -13.64
CA THR A 591 19.10 6.33 -14.31
C THR A 591 19.29 7.49 -13.32
N TYR A 592 18.98 7.29 -12.04
CA TYR A 592 19.22 8.28 -11.01
C TYR A 592 20.72 8.54 -10.88
N TYR A 593 21.11 9.81 -10.78
CA TYR A 593 22.52 10.19 -10.73
C TYR A 593 23.32 9.58 -9.59
N GLY A 594 22.63 9.31 -8.47
CA GLY A 594 23.21 8.71 -7.28
C GLY A 594 22.86 7.22 -7.17
N ALA A 595 22.52 6.54 -8.28
CA ALA A 595 22.01 5.17 -8.25
C ALA A 595 22.94 4.21 -7.48
N ASP A 596 24.27 4.38 -7.55
CA ASP A 596 25.22 3.53 -6.82
C ASP A 596 25.10 3.61 -5.29
N LYS A 597 24.59 4.73 -4.78
CA LYS A 597 24.35 4.96 -3.35
C LYS A 597 23.02 4.36 -2.88
N VAL A 598 22.05 4.21 -3.78
CA VAL A 598 20.75 3.60 -3.45
C VAL A 598 20.93 2.09 -3.26
N LYS A 599 20.82 1.63 -2.02
CA LYS A 599 21.07 0.22 -1.67
C LYS A 599 19.83 -0.65 -1.64
N ILE A 600 18.66 -0.10 -1.31
CA ILE A 600 17.40 -0.83 -1.23
C ILE A 600 16.79 -0.96 -2.64
N PRO A 601 16.66 -2.18 -3.21
CA PRO A 601 16.18 -2.37 -4.58
C PRO A 601 14.68 -2.06 -4.77
N GLU A 602 13.85 -2.41 -3.80
CA GLU A 602 12.39 -2.26 -3.88
C GLU A 602 11.83 -1.69 -2.57
N VAL A 603 10.86 -0.79 -2.70
CA VAL A 603 10.09 -0.24 -1.57
C VAL A 603 8.62 -0.51 -1.84
N ARG A 604 7.93 -1.10 -0.87
CA ARG A 604 6.49 -1.33 -0.91
C ARG A 604 5.82 -0.54 0.20
N TYR A 605 4.95 0.37 -0.22
CA TYR A 605 4.03 1.06 0.68
C TYR A 605 2.71 0.31 0.73
N PHE A 606 2.33 -0.17 1.91
CA PHE A 606 1.03 -0.80 2.19
C PHE A 606 0.06 0.25 2.72
N ILE A 607 -1.08 0.41 2.07
CA ILE A 607 -2.11 1.37 2.48
C ILE A 607 -2.92 0.71 3.58
N ILE A 608 -2.73 1.19 4.82
CA ILE A 608 -3.25 0.56 6.03
C ILE A 608 -4.16 1.57 6.73
N PRO A 609 -5.48 1.29 6.83
CA PRO A 609 -6.46 2.27 7.27
C PRO A 609 -6.45 2.54 8.78
N GLN A 610 -5.75 1.70 9.57
CA GLN A 610 -5.79 1.78 11.03
C GLN A 610 -4.44 1.46 11.65
N SER A 611 -4.00 2.31 12.59
CA SER A 611 -2.75 2.13 13.34
C SER A 611 -2.67 0.84 14.13
N SER A 612 -3.79 0.30 14.63
CA SER A 612 -3.82 -0.98 15.36
C SER A 612 -3.44 -2.16 14.44
N LEU A 613 -3.98 -2.17 13.22
CA LEU A 613 -3.62 -3.14 12.18
C LEU A 613 -2.15 -2.98 11.79
N GLY A 614 -1.69 -1.74 11.56
CA GLY A 614 -0.28 -1.47 11.27
C GLY A 614 0.66 -1.97 12.36
N LEU A 615 0.29 -1.78 13.64
CA LEU A 615 1.08 -2.27 14.76
C LEU A 615 1.10 -3.80 14.79
N ALA A 616 -0.01 -4.48 14.50
CA ALA A 616 -0.05 -5.94 14.38
C ALA A 616 0.84 -6.44 13.24
N MET A 617 0.78 -5.80 12.07
CA MET A 617 1.63 -6.11 10.91
C MET A 617 3.11 -5.92 11.23
N TYR A 618 3.48 -4.82 11.89
CA TYR A 618 4.86 -4.60 12.34
C TYR A 618 5.35 -5.69 13.32
N LYS A 619 4.48 -6.09 14.27
CA LYS A 619 4.77 -7.18 15.22
C LYS A 619 4.97 -8.52 14.51
N ASN A 620 4.23 -8.76 13.43
CA ASN A 620 4.34 -9.95 12.59
C ASN A 620 5.49 -9.89 11.56
N ASN A 621 6.35 -8.86 11.59
CA ASN A 621 7.40 -8.60 10.60
C ASN A 621 6.88 -8.34 9.18
N GLU A 622 5.62 -7.93 9.01
CA GLU A 622 5.04 -7.55 7.72
C GLU A 622 5.31 -6.07 7.37
N LEU A 623 5.84 -5.29 8.32
CA LEU A 623 6.34 -3.93 8.13
C LEU A 623 7.74 -3.79 8.74
N ASP A 624 8.58 -2.97 8.11
CA ASP A 624 9.92 -2.67 8.61
C ASP A 624 9.97 -1.38 9.44
N ILE A 625 9.04 -0.45 9.16
CA ILE A 625 8.95 0.82 9.86
C ILE A 625 7.46 1.11 10.10
N MET A 626 7.15 1.70 11.24
CA MET A 626 5.84 2.27 11.53
C MET A 626 6.02 3.52 12.38
N GLY A 627 5.08 4.47 12.32
CA GLY A 627 5.09 5.69 13.11
C GLY A 627 5.32 6.94 12.27
N SER A 628 5.38 8.09 12.94
CA SER A 628 5.59 9.40 12.30
C SER A 628 4.58 9.68 11.15
N SER A 629 5.05 10.20 10.02
CA SER A 629 4.30 10.56 8.82
C SER A 629 3.81 9.39 7.99
N TYR A 630 4.26 8.16 8.28
CA TYR A 630 3.81 6.95 7.59
C TYR A 630 2.43 6.51 8.06
N LEU A 631 2.37 6.06 9.32
CA LEU A 631 1.17 5.62 10.03
C LEU A 631 1.46 5.74 11.52
N ARG A 632 0.80 6.70 12.18
CA ARG A 632 1.06 7.03 13.58
C ARG A 632 0.89 5.80 14.48
N LEU A 633 1.76 5.64 15.49
CA LEU A 633 1.58 4.59 16.51
C LEU A 633 0.32 4.88 17.35
N PRO A 634 -0.43 3.86 17.78
CA PRO A 634 -1.50 4.06 18.76
C PRO A 634 -0.90 4.62 20.06
N LEU A 635 -1.24 5.87 20.41
CA LEU A 635 -0.64 6.56 21.56
C LEU A 635 -0.79 5.78 22.87
N ALA A 636 -1.92 5.07 23.04
CA ALA A 636 -2.16 4.22 24.21
C ALA A 636 -1.16 3.05 24.35
N GLU A 637 -0.57 2.59 23.25
CA GLU A 637 0.42 1.50 23.23
C GLU A 637 1.86 1.99 23.38
N VAL A 638 2.14 3.30 23.19
CA VAL A 638 3.49 3.86 23.29
C VAL A 638 4.18 3.53 24.62
N PRO A 639 3.51 3.66 25.80
CA PRO A 639 4.12 3.27 27.08
C PRO A 639 4.44 1.77 27.17
N ASN A 640 3.64 0.90 26.54
CA ASN A 640 3.89 -0.54 26.50
C ASN A 640 5.07 -0.86 25.57
N ILE A 641 5.08 -0.28 24.37
CA ILE A 641 6.16 -0.39 23.38
C ILE A 641 7.50 0.04 23.97
N ALA A 642 7.53 1.18 24.68
CA ALA A 642 8.75 1.71 25.29
C ALA A 642 9.31 0.83 26.42
N LYS A 643 8.47 -0.01 27.04
CA LYS A 643 8.85 -0.92 28.14
C LYS A 643 9.14 -2.34 27.66
N ASP A 644 8.61 -2.75 26.51
CA ASP A 644 8.78 -4.09 25.96
C ASP A 644 10.26 -4.37 25.62
N PRO A 645 10.86 -5.47 26.09
CA PRO A 645 12.28 -5.76 25.85
C PRO A 645 12.66 -5.88 24.37
N VAL A 646 11.75 -6.37 23.53
CA VAL A 646 11.97 -6.53 22.08
C VAL A 646 11.80 -5.17 21.39
N PHE A 647 10.68 -4.50 21.61
CA PHE A 647 10.39 -3.25 20.90
C PHE A 647 11.19 -2.06 21.39
N ARG A 648 11.69 -2.06 22.63
CA ARG A 648 12.51 -0.96 23.15
C ARG A 648 13.78 -0.73 22.33
N GLY A 649 14.35 -1.77 21.72
CA GLY A 649 15.51 -1.63 20.83
C GLY A 649 15.19 -1.00 19.46
N GLU A 650 13.95 -1.20 19.01
CA GLU A 650 13.42 -0.74 17.72
C GLU A 650 12.68 0.61 17.83
N TYR A 651 12.26 0.98 19.04
CA TYR A 651 11.54 2.20 19.31
C TYR A 651 12.46 3.42 19.25
N ARG A 652 12.01 4.42 18.51
CA ARG A 652 12.65 5.72 18.34
C ARG A 652 11.63 6.81 18.68
N ARG A 653 12.08 7.79 19.46
CA ARG A 653 11.31 9.00 19.75
C ARG A 653 12.11 10.18 19.23
N GLU A 654 11.61 10.77 18.16
CA GLU A 654 12.31 11.79 17.39
C GLU A 654 11.57 13.13 17.49
N THR A 655 12.25 14.21 17.16
CA THR A 655 11.64 15.54 17.10
C THR A 655 10.69 15.63 15.90
N GLN A 656 9.47 16.11 16.13
CA GLN A 656 8.53 16.42 15.06
C GLN A 656 8.39 17.95 14.95
N SER A 657 8.37 18.47 13.73
CA SER A 657 8.30 19.91 13.50
C SER A 657 6.87 20.42 13.57
N CYS A 658 6.20 20.16 14.69
CA CYS A 658 4.81 20.55 14.94
C CYS A 658 4.65 21.13 16.36
N THR A 659 3.85 22.18 16.49
CA THR A 659 3.52 22.78 17.79
C THR A 659 2.02 22.67 18.03
N TYR A 660 1.63 22.16 19.20
CA TYR A 660 0.27 22.27 19.69
C TYR A 660 0.14 23.50 20.58
N ALA A 661 -0.83 24.36 20.26
CA ALA A 661 -1.03 25.64 20.92
C ALA A 661 -2.52 25.99 21.05
N PHE A 662 -2.81 27.08 21.72
CA PHE A 662 -4.03 27.86 21.57
C PHE A 662 -3.68 29.26 21.09
N ALA A 663 -4.60 29.93 20.43
CA ALA A 663 -4.42 31.30 19.99
C ALA A 663 -5.63 32.14 20.39
N PHE A 664 -5.40 33.44 20.59
CA PHE A 664 -6.46 34.39 20.94
C PHE A 664 -6.94 35.14 19.70
N ASN A 665 -8.24 35.41 19.62
CA ASN A 665 -8.71 36.53 18.83
C ASN A 665 -8.52 37.82 19.64
N THR A 666 -7.42 38.51 19.37
CA THR A 666 -7.00 39.73 20.09
C THR A 666 -7.92 40.94 19.87
N LYS A 667 -8.98 40.80 19.06
CA LYS A 667 -9.99 41.85 18.82
C LYS A 667 -11.22 41.73 19.74
N LEU A 668 -11.36 40.65 20.50
CA LEU A 668 -12.52 40.41 21.35
C LEU A 668 -12.24 40.70 22.82
N SER A 669 -13.07 41.53 23.44
CA SER A 669 -13.04 41.70 24.90
C SER A 669 -13.43 40.41 25.62
N PRO A 670 -12.78 40.03 26.73
CA PRO A 670 -11.71 40.75 27.43
C PRO A 670 -10.29 40.29 27.02
N VAL A 671 -10.15 39.44 25.99
CA VAL A 671 -8.85 38.91 25.53
C VAL A 671 -8.12 39.86 24.59
N ASP A 672 -8.72 40.99 24.25
CA ASP A 672 -8.07 42.18 23.67
C ASP A 672 -7.07 42.81 24.66
N ASN A 673 -7.29 42.67 25.96
CA ASN A 673 -6.34 43.05 27.00
C ASN A 673 -5.19 42.04 27.14
N VAL A 674 -3.97 42.50 26.90
CA VAL A 674 -2.74 41.71 27.00
C VAL A 674 -2.52 41.07 28.39
N LEU A 675 -2.92 41.75 29.47
CA LEU A 675 -2.78 41.21 30.82
C LEU A 675 -3.70 40.00 31.05
N VAL A 676 -4.89 39.98 30.44
CA VAL A 676 -5.80 38.82 30.45
C VAL A 676 -5.16 37.65 29.71
N ARG A 677 -4.58 37.89 28.53
CA ARG A 677 -3.89 36.84 27.76
C ARG A 677 -2.70 36.26 28.53
N LYS A 678 -1.86 37.13 29.13
CA LYS A 678 -0.74 36.73 29.99
C LYS A 678 -1.20 35.91 31.19
N ALA A 679 -2.28 36.33 31.85
CA ALA A 679 -2.86 35.60 32.98
C ALA A 679 -3.30 34.20 32.58
N ILE A 680 -4.05 34.08 31.48
CA ILE A 680 -4.51 32.79 30.96
C ILE A 680 -3.32 31.90 30.60
N ALA A 681 -2.32 32.40 29.86
CA ALA A 681 -1.13 31.63 29.47
C ALA A 681 -0.31 31.12 30.67
N ALA A 682 -0.15 31.94 31.72
CA ALA A 682 0.55 31.59 32.95
C ALA A 682 -0.27 30.66 33.86
N SER A 683 -1.58 30.51 33.64
CA SER A 683 -2.44 29.65 34.44
C SER A 683 -2.41 28.18 34.03
N ILE A 684 -1.76 27.82 32.92
CA ILE A 684 -1.82 26.48 32.32
C ILE A 684 -0.57 25.64 32.67
N PRO A 685 -0.72 24.55 33.46
CA PRO A 685 0.37 23.66 33.82
C PRO A 685 0.67 22.66 32.68
N ARG A 686 1.41 23.11 31.67
CA ARG A 686 1.72 22.34 30.44
C ARG A 686 2.29 20.95 30.70
N GLY A 687 3.20 20.80 31.66
CA GLY A 687 3.76 19.50 32.05
C GLY A 687 2.68 18.52 32.52
N LEU A 688 1.70 19.00 33.30
CA LEU A 688 0.59 18.15 33.75
C LEU A 688 -0.32 17.74 32.58
N VAL A 689 -0.56 18.63 31.61
CA VAL A 689 -1.29 18.30 30.38
C VAL A 689 -0.58 17.17 29.64
N ILE A 690 0.74 17.26 29.48
CA ILE A 690 1.55 16.24 28.81
C ILE A 690 1.50 14.91 29.60
N ASP A 691 1.79 14.94 30.89
CA ASP A 691 1.92 13.73 31.72
C ASP A 691 0.59 12.99 31.93
N THR A 692 -0.55 13.70 31.89
CA THR A 692 -1.86 13.10 32.17
C THR A 692 -2.66 12.76 30.92
N ILE A 693 -2.52 13.56 29.85
CA ILE A 693 -3.35 13.45 28.64
C ILE A 693 -2.59 12.82 27.49
N THR A 694 -1.49 13.42 27.04
CA THR A 694 -0.81 12.98 25.81
C THR A 694 0.07 11.75 26.06
N ARG A 695 0.82 11.76 27.18
CA ARG A 695 1.69 10.65 27.64
C ARG A 695 2.71 10.15 26.59
N GLY A 696 2.91 10.89 25.50
CA GLY A 696 3.89 10.60 24.45
C GLY A 696 5.29 11.05 24.83
N GLY A 697 5.43 11.93 25.82
CA GLY A 697 6.72 12.53 26.17
C GLY A 697 7.06 13.66 25.20
N GLU A 698 6.04 14.40 24.79
CA GLU A 698 6.12 15.73 24.19
C GLU A 698 6.89 16.70 25.10
N GLU A 699 7.44 17.76 24.50
CA GLU A 699 8.22 18.75 25.23
C GLU A 699 7.38 20.00 25.52
N VAL A 700 7.51 20.55 26.73
CA VAL A 700 6.82 21.80 27.09
C VAL A 700 7.23 22.93 26.15
N ALA A 701 6.25 23.59 25.54
CA ALA A 701 6.49 24.73 24.66
C ALA A 701 6.13 26.05 25.35
N THR A 702 7.01 27.03 25.25
CA THR A 702 6.75 28.44 25.65
C THR A 702 6.90 29.42 24.50
N THR A 703 7.50 28.99 23.38
CA THR A 703 7.59 29.68 22.09
C THR A 703 6.81 28.90 21.03
N TYR A 704 6.47 29.54 19.91
CA TYR A 704 5.62 28.91 18.89
C TYR A 704 6.41 28.05 17.90
N THR A 705 7.58 28.53 17.47
CA THR A 705 8.49 27.83 16.56
C THR A 705 9.21 26.70 17.31
N PRO A 706 9.15 25.45 16.82
CA PRO A 706 9.79 24.32 17.48
C PRO A 706 11.30 24.33 17.33
N TRP A 707 12.00 24.06 18.42
CA TRP A 707 13.44 23.81 18.43
C TRP A 707 13.75 22.44 17.80
N PRO A 708 14.82 22.26 16.99
CA PRO A 708 15.92 23.19 16.68
C PRO A 708 15.82 23.85 15.29
N LEU A 709 14.63 24.20 14.79
CA LEU A 709 14.52 24.84 13.48
C LEU A 709 15.35 26.13 13.38
N PHE A 710 15.75 26.49 12.16
CA PHE A 710 16.44 27.75 11.94
C PHE A 710 15.58 28.93 12.44
N GLY A 711 16.14 29.74 13.34
CA GLY A 711 15.44 30.88 13.93
C GLY A 711 14.58 30.55 15.16
N ALA A 712 14.41 29.27 15.51
CA ALA A 712 13.79 28.89 16.77
C ALA A 712 14.63 29.38 17.96
N VAL A 713 13.95 29.72 19.05
CA VAL A 713 14.61 30.16 20.28
C VAL A 713 15.12 28.95 21.06
N ASP A 714 16.37 29.03 21.55
CA ASP A 714 16.93 28.01 22.42
C ASP A 714 16.10 27.94 23.72
N PRO A 715 15.61 26.76 24.16
CA PRO A 715 14.86 26.62 25.41
C PRO A 715 15.60 27.19 26.64
N GLY A 716 16.93 27.22 26.63
CA GLY A 716 17.77 27.82 27.68
C GLY A 716 17.61 29.34 27.82
N ASP A 717 17.15 30.04 26.78
CA ASP A 717 16.86 31.48 26.80
C ASP A 717 15.58 31.83 27.57
N LYS A 718 14.72 30.83 27.86
CA LYS A 718 13.49 30.96 28.67
C LYS A 718 12.52 32.04 28.17
N VAL A 719 12.42 32.22 26.86
CA VAL A 719 11.42 33.13 26.25
C VAL A 719 10.01 32.55 26.36
N GLY A 720 9.02 33.41 26.59
CA GLY A 720 7.62 33.04 26.66
C GLY A 720 7.12 32.82 28.09
N ILE A 721 5.81 32.58 28.21
CA ILE A 721 5.14 32.54 29.51
C ILE A 721 5.04 31.12 30.05
N ALA A 722 5.86 30.83 31.07
CA ALA A 722 5.78 29.60 31.85
C ALA A 722 4.60 29.61 32.86
N PHE A 723 4.23 28.42 33.33
CA PHE A 723 3.21 28.26 34.37
C PHE A 723 3.63 28.99 35.67
N ASN A 724 2.81 29.95 36.08
CA ASN A 724 3.01 30.71 37.32
C ASN A 724 1.66 31.25 37.82
N PRO A 725 0.95 30.50 38.68
CA PRO A 725 -0.40 30.87 39.12
C PRO A 725 -0.44 32.19 39.93
N LEU A 726 0.65 32.55 40.60
CA LEU A 726 0.75 33.81 41.35
C LEU A 726 0.82 35.01 40.40
N LYS A 727 1.70 34.95 39.38
CA LYS A 727 1.76 35.98 38.32
C LYS A 727 0.46 36.02 37.53
N ALA A 728 -0.15 34.87 37.26
CA ALA A 728 -1.41 34.77 36.55
C ALA A 728 -2.53 35.56 37.26
N ASN A 729 -2.74 35.32 38.56
CA ASN A 729 -3.71 36.05 39.36
C ASN A 729 -3.38 37.54 39.49
N LYS A 730 -2.10 37.90 39.62
CA LYS A 730 -1.66 39.30 39.66
C LYS A 730 -2.03 40.04 38.37
N TRP A 731 -1.68 39.49 37.21
CA TRP A 731 -2.02 40.10 35.92
C TRP A 731 -3.53 40.19 35.69
N LEU A 732 -4.29 39.17 36.11
CA LEU A 732 -5.74 39.19 36.00
C LEU A 732 -6.37 40.29 36.90
N ALA A 733 -5.84 40.48 38.11
CA ALA A 733 -6.27 41.55 39.00
C ALA A 733 -5.92 42.94 38.44
N GLU A 734 -4.72 43.11 37.89
CA GLU A 734 -4.29 44.34 37.20
C GLU A 734 -5.13 44.62 35.95
N ALA A 735 -5.65 43.59 35.29
CA ALA A 735 -6.60 43.70 34.19
C ALA A 735 -8.02 44.10 34.61
N GLY A 736 -8.28 44.23 35.92
CA GLY A 736 -9.59 44.62 36.47
C GLY A 736 -10.46 43.46 36.95
N TYR A 737 -9.93 42.23 37.00
CA TYR A 737 -10.69 41.02 37.37
C TYR A 737 -10.06 40.27 38.55
N PRO A 738 -9.91 40.89 39.74
CA PRO A 738 -9.32 40.23 40.90
C PRO A 738 -10.06 38.94 41.25
N ASN A 739 -9.32 37.82 41.36
CA ASN A 739 -9.87 36.47 41.58
C ASN A 739 -10.99 36.08 40.59
N GLY A 740 -10.93 36.57 39.35
CA GLY A 740 -11.91 36.28 38.30
C GLY A 740 -13.28 36.92 38.52
N GLN A 741 -13.43 37.83 39.50
CA GLN A 741 -14.69 38.51 39.75
C GLN A 741 -15.10 39.37 38.55
N ASN A 742 -16.39 39.30 38.18
CA ASN A 742 -16.96 39.98 37.01
C ASN A 742 -16.30 39.66 35.67
N PHE A 743 -15.51 38.58 35.58
CA PHE A 743 -14.91 38.15 34.33
C PHE A 743 -16.02 37.60 33.40
N PRO A 744 -16.18 38.13 32.18
CA PRO A 744 -17.21 37.65 31.26
C PRO A 744 -16.90 36.22 30.79
N GLU A 745 -17.94 35.43 30.49
CA GLU A 745 -17.74 34.09 29.93
C GLU A 745 -17.06 34.20 28.56
N ILE A 746 -15.95 33.46 28.39
CA ILE A 746 -15.23 33.37 27.14
C ILE A 746 -15.37 31.97 26.54
N THR A 747 -15.07 31.87 25.24
CA THR A 747 -15.32 30.66 24.45
C THR A 747 -14.01 30.11 23.88
N LEU A 748 -13.89 28.78 23.85
CA LEU A 748 -12.76 28.05 23.26
C LEU A 748 -13.26 27.11 22.17
N LEU A 749 -12.86 27.38 20.93
CA LEU A 749 -13.18 26.57 19.74
C LEU A 749 -12.10 25.50 19.47
N TYR A 750 -12.50 24.27 19.15
CA TYR A 750 -11.58 23.21 18.71
C TYR A 750 -12.28 22.28 17.71
N ASN A 751 -11.49 21.64 16.85
CA ASN A 751 -11.99 20.63 15.91
C ASN A 751 -12.18 19.27 16.60
N GLU A 752 -13.15 18.49 16.13
CA GLU A 752 -13.52 17.17 16.68
C GLU A 752 -12.31 16.23 16.80
N SER A 753 -12.02 15.82 18.04
CA SER A 753 -10.94 14.89 18.39
C SER A 753 -11.01 14.58 19.89
N GLU A 754 -10.92 13.30 20.25
CA GLU A 754 -10.89 12.89 21.66
C GLU A 754 -9.73 13.54 22.44
N THR A 755 -8.58 13.69 21.78
CA THR A 755 -7.39 14.32 22.39
C THR A 755 -7.62 15.82 22.57
N HIS A 756 -8.14 16.52 21.56
CA HIS A 756 -8.38 17.96 21.65
C HIS A 756 -9.44 18.29 22.70
N LYS A 757 -10.49 17.47 22.80
CA LYS A 757 -11.51 17.58 23.84
C LYS A 757 -10.91 17.48 25.24
N LYS A 758 -10.08 16.45 25.51
CA LYS A 758 -9.42 16.30 26.82
C LYS A 758 -8.50 17.47 27.15
N ILE A 759 -7.74 17.97 26.17
CA ILE A 759 -6.88 19.15 26.38
C ILE A 759 -7.73 20.39 26.66
N ALA A 760 -8.80 20.65 25.89
CA ALA A 760 -9.70 21.77 26.09
C ALA A 760 -10.40 21.73 27.46
N GLU A 761 -10.83 20.55 27.92
CA GLU A 761 -11.37 20.34 29.26
C GLU A 761 -10.32 20.61 30.36
N SER A 762 -9.06 20.24 30.13
CA SER A 762 -7.94 20.56 31.03
C SER A 762 -7.67 22.06 31.11
N ILE A 763 -7.71 22.78 29.97
CA ILE A 763 -7.62 24.25 29.95
C ILE A 763 -8.77 24.86 30.75
N LYS A 764 -10.02 24.42 30.51
CA LYS A 764 -11.20 24.86 31.28
C LYS A 764 -11.02 24.64 32.78
N TYR A 765 -10.53 23.47 33.19
CA TYR A 765 -10.25 23.16 34.58
C TYR A 765 -9.17 24.06 35.16
N SER A 766 -8.09 24.32 34.42
CA SER A 766 -7.00 25.18 34.87
C SER A 766 -7.44 26.61 35.11
N LEU A 767 -8.18 27.19 34.16
CA LEU A 767 -8.72 28.56 34.29
C LEU A 767 -9.69 28.66 35.46
N LYS A 768 -10.51 27.63 35.69
CA LYS A 768 -11.42 27.60 36.84
C LYS A 768 -10.69 27.55 38.18
N ASN A 769 -9.67 26.71 38.31
CA ASN A 769 -9.00 26.52 39.61
C ASN A 769 -7.93 27.58 39.90
N VAL A 770 -7.24 28.08 38.88
CA VAL A 770 -6.16 29.07 39.06
C VAL A 770 -6.70 30.49 39.05
N LEU A 771 -7.63 30.80 38.15
CA LEU A 771 -8.12 32.17 37.92
C LEU A 771 -9.58 32.38 38.32
N ASN A 772 -10.30 31.31 38.69
CA ASN A 772 -11.75 31.34 38.93
C ASN A 772 -12.59 31.81 37.73
N ILE A 773 -12.07 31.62 36.51
CA ILE A 773 -12.75 31.96 35.26
C ILE A 773 -13.48 30.73 34.72
N ASN A 774 -14.73 30.92 34.26
CA ASN A 774 -15.46 29.89 33.51
C ASN A 774 -15.31 30.12 32.01
N ILE A 775 -15.10 29.05 31.25
CA ILE A 775 -15.09 29.07 29.79
C ILE A 775 -16.06 28.06 29.21
N LYS A 776 -16.60 28.37 28.03
CA LYS A 776 -17.46 27.49 27.25
C LYS A 776 -16.69 26.86 26.09
N LEU A 777 -16.78 25.55 25.97
CA LEU A 777 -16.09 24.77 24.94
C LEU A 777 -17.01 24.57 23.73
N TYR A 778 -16.47 24.74 22.52
CA TYR A 778 -17.18 24.57 21.26
C TYR A 778 -16.41 23.59 20.38
N GLU A 779 -17.05 22.49 20.02
CA GLU A 779 -16.51 21.44 19.15
C GLU A 779 -17.20 21.50 17.79
N THR A 780 -16.42 21.44 16.71
CA THR A 780 -16.96 21.40 15.33
C THR A 780 -16.15 20.44 14.47
N ASP A 781 -16.71 20.01 13.34
CA ASP A 781 -15.94 19.35 12.29
C ASP A 781 -14.83 20.26 11.72
N TRP A 782 -13.88 19.67 10.99
CA TRP A 782 -12.69 20.37 10.48
C TRP A 782 -13.04 21.51 9.52
N ASP A 783 -14.01 21.33 8.62
CA ASP A 783 -14.35 22.33 7.61
C ASP A 783 -14.94 23.57 8.27
N LYS A 784 -15.91 23.39 9.18
CA LYS A 784 -16.47 24.50 9.97
C LYS A 784 -15.44 25.16 10.87
N TYR A 785 -14.55 24.36 11.47
CA TYR A 785 -13.47 24.88 12.30
C TYR A 785 -12.53 25.78 11.48
N SER A 786 -12.08 25.29 10.33
CA SER A 786 -11.16 26.00 9.42
C SER A 786 -11.81 27.28 8.89
N GLU A 787 -13.06 27.21 8.45
CA GLU A 787 -13.83 28.38 8.03
C GLU A 787 -13.93 29.43 9.15
N ALA A 788 -14.24 29.00 10.38
CA ALA A 788 -14.42 29.89 11.52
C ALA A 788 -13.13 30.64 11.91
N ILE A 789 -11.96 30.00 11.82
CA ILE A 789 -10.68 30.65 12.15
C ILE A 789 -10.16 31.53 11.00
N ILE A 790 -10.43 31.19 9.73
CA ILE A 790 -9.92 31.92 8.55
C ILE A 790 -10.77 33.16 8.23
N THR A 791 -12.10 33.04 8.19
CA THR A 791 -12.92 34.07 7.52
C THR A 791 -13.12 35.34 8.33
N GLN A 792 -13.02 35.31 9.68
CA GLN A 792 -13.22 36.49 10.53
C GLN A 792 -12.57 36.39 11.93
N GLY A 793 -11.44 35.69 12.14
CA GLY A 793 -10.86 35.52 13.49
C GLY A 793 -11.82 34.89 14.53
N GLY A 794 -12.94 34.31 14.10
CA GLY A 794 -13.98 33.72 14.94
C GLY A 794 -14.74 34.69 15.88
N GLN A 795 -15.99 34.33 16.21
CA GLN A 795 -16.70 34.82 17.42
C GLN A 795 -16.13 34.23 18.72
N HIS A 796 -15.03 33.49 18.62
CA HIS A 796 -14.44 32.74 19.71
C HIS A 796 -13.21 33.44 20.24
N HIS A 797 -13.13 33.54 21.57
CA HIS A 797 -12.05 34.27 22.24
C HIS A 797 -10.73 33.51 22.15
N LEU A 798 -10.80 32.17 22.27
CA LEU A 798 -9.70 31.25 22.07
C LEU A 798 -10.08 30.22 21.00
N PHE A 799 -9.08 29.76 20.28
CA PHE A 799 -9.19 28.61 19.40
C PHE A 799 -7.95 27.73 19.54
N ARG A 800 -8.12 26.42 19.36
CA ARG A 800 -7.00 25.49 19.20
C ARG A 800 -6.12 26.02 18.07
N SER A 801 -4.81 25.87 18.19
CA SER A 801 -3.86 26.20 17.12
C SER A 801 -2.89 25.05 17.00
N GLY A 802 -2.61 24.63 15.78
CA GLY A 802 -1.68 23.54 15.54
C GLY A 802 -1.12 23.69 14.15
N TYR A 803 0.20 23.68 14.06
CA TYR A 803 0.90 23.88 12.80
C TYR A 803 2.11 22.96 12.74
N CYS A 804 2.46 22.56 11.53
CA CYS A 804 3.65 21.80 11.21
C CYS A 804 4.40 22.51 10.09
N SER A 805 5.73 22.44 10.07
CA SER A 805 6.53 23.15 9.07
C SER A 805 6.27 22.67 7.65
N ASP A 806 6.09 23.63 6.74
CA ASP A 806 6.19 23.45 5.30
C ASP A 806 7.65 23.58 4.83
N TYR A 807 8.43 24.44 5.49
CA TYR A 807 9.87 24.60 5.27
C TYR A 807 10.61 24.95 6.59
N PRO A 808 11.89 24.58 6.73
CA PRO A 808 12.60 24.60 8.02
C PRO A 808 13.15 25.98 8.41
N ASP A 809 12.28 26.97 8.51
CA ASP A 809 12.65 28.35 8.84
C ASP A 809 11.57 29.00 9.70
N ALA A 810 11.97 29.76 10.73
CA ALA A 810 11.04 30.46 11.60
C ALA A 810 10.15 31.47 10.85
N ASN A 811 10.51 31.89 9.64
CA ASN A 811 9.61 32.66 8.77
C ASN A 811 8.29 31.91 8.51
N ASN A 812 8.33 30.60 8.31
CA ASN A 812 7.15 29.78 8.07
C ASN A 812 6.17 29.81 9.25
N TRP A 813 6.70 29.97 10.46
CA TRP A 813 5.92 29.96 11.69
C TRP A 813 5.45 31.35 12.10
N LEU A 814 6.31 32.35 11.97
CA LEU A 814 6.06 33.68 12.51
C LEU A 814 5.46 34.61 11.46
N ASN A 815 6.00 34.59 10.25
CA ASN A 815 5.54 35.47 9.18
C ASN A 815 4.28 34.93 8.49
N ASP A 816 4.32 33.68 8.03
CA ASP A 816 3.23 33.14 7.21
C ASP A 816 1.94 32.93 8.03
N LEU A 817 2.05 32.80 9.35
CA LEU A 817 0.89 32.64 10.24
C LEU A 817 0.49 33.91 11.00
N PHE A 818 1.45 34.79 11.34
CA PHE A 818 1.21 35.91 12.24
C PHE A 818 1.68 37.27 11.71
N HIS A 819 2.14 37.40 10.47
CA HIS A 819 2.37 38.74 9.94
C HIS A 819 1.03 39.49 9.80
N PRO A 820 0.86 40.72 10.33
CA PRO A 820 -0.45 41.39 10.39
C PRO A 820 -1.13 41.62 9.04
N GLN A 821 -0.34 41.70 7.96
CA GLN A 821 -0.82 41.88 6.59
C GLN A 821 -0.98 40.55 5.83
N HIS A 822 -0.64 39.41 6.44
CA HIS A 822 -0.74 38.12 5.78
C HIS A 822 -2.19 37.58 5.82
N PRO A 823 -2.72 37.01 4.71
CA PRO A 823 -4.11 36.52 4.67
C PRO A 823 -4.41 35.36 5.64
N MET A 824 -3.40 34.59 6.05
CA MET A 824 -3.57 33.50 7.02
C MET A 824 -3.52 33.97 8.48
N MET A 825 -3.40 35.28 8.73
CA MET A 825 -3.44 35.83 10.09
C MET A 825 -4.79 35.58 10.78
N GLN A 826 -4.78 34.74 11.81
CA GLN A 826 -6.00 34.35 12.56
C GLN A 826 -6.18 35.09 13.89
N THR A 827 -5.11 35.62 14.49
CA THR A 827 -5.17 36.22 15.85
C THR A 827 -5.68 37.66 15.86
N GLY A 828 -5.60 38.35 14.72
CA GLY A 828 -5.91 39.78 14.62
C GLY A 828 -4.86 40.71 15.24
N LEU A 829 -3.68 40.20 15.60
CA LEU A 829 -2.59 40.99 16.18
C LEU A 829 -2.16 42.13 15.26
N THR A 830 -1.99 43.34 15.80
CA THR A 830 -1.66 44.56 15.05
C THR A 830 -0.41 45.30 15.57
N ASN A 831 0.56 44.56 16.12
CA ASN A 831 1.79 45.14 16.66
C ASN A 831 2.76 45.56 15.52
N SER A 832 3.12 46.84 15.47
CA SER A 832 3.97 47.41 14.40
C SER A 832 5.44 47.05 14.53
N GLU A 833 5.94 46.87 15.75
CA GLU A 833 7.31 46.37 15.97
C GLU A 833 7.42 44.92 15.47
N PHE A 834 6.43 44.08 15.78
CA PHE A 834 6.37 42.70 15.33
C PHE A 834 6.40 42.61 13.80
N ALA A 835 5.53 43.36 13.10
CA ALA A 835 5.54 43.44 11.64
C ALA A 835 6.92 43.87 11.12
N SER A 836 7.48 44.95 11.67
CA SER A 836 8.81 45.44 11.28
C SER A 836 9.90 44.40 11.49
N VAL A 837 9.93 43.71 12.62
CA VAL A 837 10.94 42.67 12.91
C VAL A 837 10.83 41.51 11.92
N LEU A 838 9.60 41.11 11.56
CA LEU A 838 9.36 40.08 10.56
C LEU A 838 9.81 40.53 9.17
N ASP A 839 9.45 41.73 8.73
CA ASP A 839 9.89 42.32 7.46
C ASP A 839 11.42 42.34 7.34
N HIS A 840 12.13 42.80 8.38
CA HIS A 840 13.59 42.81 8.39
C HIS A 840 14.18 41.40 8.39
N SER A 841 13.55 40.45 9.10
CA SER A 841 14.05 39.07 9.17
C SER A 841 13.95 38.33 7.84
N GLN A 842 13.01 38.67 6.97
CA GLN A 842 12.93 38.12 5.61
C GLN A 842 14.12 38.52 4.73
N MET A 843 14.59 39.77 4.88
CA MET A 843 15.62 40.37 4.02
C MET A 843 17.04 40.17 4.54
N GLU A 844 17.21 39.94 5.85
CA GLU A 844 18.52 39.79 6.47
C GLU A 844 19.22 38.51 5.98
N THR A 845 20.47 38.66 5.52
CA THR A 845 21.27 37.54 4.98
C THR A 845 22.31 37.04 5.98
N ASP A 846 22.63 37.83 7.00
CA ASP A 846 23.43 37.40 8.14
C ASP A 846 22.58 36.49 9.04
N LEU A 847 22.94 35.21 9.06
CA LEU A 847 22.18 34.18 9.76
C LEU A 847 22.05 34.45 11.28
N GLU A 848 23.07 35.03 11.91
CA GLU A 848 23.04 35.31 13.35
C GLU A 848 22.20 36.54 13.68
N LYS A 849 22.23 37.58 12.85
CA LYS A 849 21.30 38.71 12.98
C LYS A 849 19.86 38.27 12.75
N ARG A 850 19.62 37.40 11.76
CA ARG A 850 18.29 36.86 11.44
C ARG A 850 17.73 36.04 12.60
N LYS A 851 18.53 35.18 13.25
CA LYS A 851 18.14 34.48 14.48
C LYS A 851 17.75 35.43 15.61
N LYS A 852 18.48 36.54 15.79
CA LYS A 852 18.13 37.56 16.81
C LYS A 852 16.80 38.25 16.51
N LEU A 853 16.52 38.54 15.23
CA LEU A 853 15.22 39.09 14.82
C LEU A 853 14.09 38.09 15.11
N PHE A 854 14.27 36.81 14.77
CA PHE A 854 13.26 35.79 15.09
C PHE A 854 13.06 35.60 16.59
N LYS A 855 14.14 35.63 17.39
CA LYS A 855 14.01 35.62 18.85
C LYS A 855 13.20 36.81 19.36
N ARG A 856 13.42 38.02 18.82
CA ARG A 856 12.62 39.21 19.17
C ARG A 856 11.15 39.02 18.78
N ALA A 857 10.88 38.48 17.58
CA ALA A 857 9.53 38.19 17.13
C ALA A 857 8.82 37.18 18.06
N GLU A 858 9.47 36.08 18.43
CA GLU A 858 8.95 35.11 19.42
C GLU A 858 8.69 35.74 20.78
N THR A 859 9.59 36.60 21.27
CA THR A 859 9.37 37.35 22.51
C THR A 859 8.13 38.22 22.42
N ILE A 860 7.94 38.96 21.32
CA ILE A 860 6.74 39.78 21.15
C ILE A 860 5.49 38.88 21.12
N LEU A 861 5.48 37.85 20.28
CA LEU A 861 4.32 36.98 20.05
C LEU A 861 3.89 36.19 21.30
N CYS A 862 4.83 35.52 21.97
CA CYS A 862 4.56 34.57 23.05
C CYS A 862 4.70 35.15 24.46
N GLU A 863 5.37 36.30 24.61
CA GLU A 863 5.64 36.90 25.92
C GLU A 863 5.05 38.30 26.07
N GLU A 864 5.32 39.24 25.17
CA GLU A 864 4.88 40.63 25.34
C GLU A 864 3.40 40.79 25.02
N GLU A 865 2.96 40.27 23.88
CA GLU A 865 1.58 40.26 23.39
C GLU A 865 0.81 39.03 23.84
N ALA A 866 1.50 37.92 24.12
CA ALA A 866 0.90 36.64 24.50
C ALA A 866 -0.28 36.25 23.58
N ALA A 867 -0.15 36.49 22.27
CA ALA A 867 -1.23 36.27 21.30
C ALA A 867 -1.48 34.77 21.06
N VAL A 868 -0.51 33.92 21.44
CA VAL A 868 -0.58 32.47 21.39
C VAL A 868 -0.14 31.87 22.73
N ILE A 869 -0.64 30.67 23.02
CA ILE A 869 -0.29 29.84 24.16
C ILE A 869 0.25 28.51 23.61
N PRO A 870 1.55 28.41 23.31
CA PRO A 870 2.17 27.12 23.00
C PRO A 870 1.98 26.18 24.20
N ILE A 871 1.64 24.92 23.96
CA ILE A 871 1.44 23.91 25.00
C ILE A 871 2.59 22.91 24.97
N TYR A 872 2.80 22.27 23.82
CA TYR A 872 3.90 21.33 23.62
C TYR A 872 4.40 21.29 22.18
N PHE A 873 5.68 20.94 22.02
CA PHE A 873 6.24 20.49 20.75
C PHE A 873 6.00 19.00 20.59
N GLU A 874 5.46 18.60 19.44
CA GLU A 874 5.15 17.20 19.17
C GLU A 874 6.42 16.35 19.04
N LYS A 875 6.29 15.06 19.35
CA LYS A 875 7.32 14.06 19.09
C LYS A 875 6.80 13.04 18.09
N ALA A 876 7.70 12.57 17.23
CA ALA A 876 7.44 11.47 16.33
C ALA A 876 7.80 10.16 17.02
N HIS A 877 6.81 9.29 17.20
CA HIS A 877 6.99 7.94 17.73
C HIS A 877 7.12 6.96 16.57
N CYS A 878 8.26 6.28 16.49
CA CYS A 878 8.57 5.33 15.42
C CYS A 878 9.00 3.97 15.98
N LEU A 879 8.68 2.92 15.25
CA LEU A 879 9.25 1.60 15.36
C LEU A 879 10.03 1.33 14.09
N VAL A 880 11.31 0.99 14.22
CA VAL A 880 12.24 0.76 13.10
C VAL A 880 12.95 -0.56 13.33
N LYS A 881 12.75 -1.53 12.44
CA LYS A 881 13.42 -2.84 12.54
C LYS A 881 14.93 -2.67 12.52
N SER A 882 15.62 -3.45 13.35
CA SER A 882 17.09 -3.42 13.49
C SER A 882 17.85 -3.62 12.17
N ARG A 883 17.23 -4.35 11.23
CA ARG A 883 17.77 -4.62 9.89
C ARG A 883 17.89 -3.36 9.03
N ILE A 884 17.21 -2.25 9.37
CA ILE A 884 17.29 -1.00 8.62
C ILE A 884 18.39 -0.12 9.20
N LYS A 885 19.38 0.20 8.38
CA LYS A 885 20.49 1.11 8.72
C LYS A 885 20.44 2.37 7.86
N GLY A 886 21.06 3.42 8.36
CA GLY A 886 21.02 4.75 7.73
C GLY A 886 19.67 5.46 7.85
N TRP A 887 18.70 4.86 8.57
CA TRP A 887 17.42 5.49 8.85
C TRP A 887 17.60 6.75 9.69
N TYR A 888 16.83 7.77 9.36
CA TYR A 888 16.67 9.00 10.12
C TYR A 888 15.21 9.45 9.98
N HIS A 889 14.78 10.33 10.88
CA HIS A 889 13.46 10.93 10.84
C HIS A 889 13.55 12.36 10.29
N MET A 890 12.94 12.58 9.13
CA MET A 890 12.62 13.93 8.65
C MET A 890 11.40 14.46 9.41
N ALA A 891 11.61 15.53 10.16
CA ALA A 891 10.56 16.19 10.94
C ALA A 891 9.52 16.94 10.10
N MET A 892 9.74 17.06 8.78
CA MET A 892 8.87 17.70 7.79
C MET A 892 9.15 17.13 6.39
N GLY A 893 8.22 17.31 5.45
CA GLY A 893 8.31 16.72 4.12
C GLY A 893 8.16 15.20 4.14
N GLY A 894 8.80 14.51 3.19
CA GLY A 894 8.91 13.05 3.16
C GLY A 894 10.31 12.57 3.58
N GLN A 895 10.43 11.28 3.87
CA GLN A 895 11.72 10.66 4.17
C GLN A 895 12.54 10.46 2.88
N HIS A 896 13.87 10.32 2.93
CA HIS A 896 14.65 9.93 1.75
C HIS A 896 15.28 8.55 1.91
N ILE A 897 14.64 7.56 1.31
CA ILE A 897 15.05 6.14 1.41
C ILE A 897 16.39 5.88 0.71
N ARG A 898 16.80 6.77 -0.20
CA ARG A 898 18.05 6.67 -0.98
C ARG A 898 19.33 6.49 -0.14
N ASN A 899 19.31 6.87 1.13
CA ASN A 899 20.44 6.77 2.05
C ASN A 899 20.36 5.54 2.97
N TRP A 900 19.27 4.77 2.90
CA TRP A 900 19.03 3.62 3.77
C TRP A 900 19.53 2.33 3.12
N TYR A 901 19.85 1.35 3.96
CA TYR A 901 20.33 0.04 3.53
C TYR A 901 19.96 -1.03 4.54
N PHE A 902 19.92 -2.29 4.09
CA PHE A 902 19.78 -3.42 4.99
C PHE A 902 21.13 -3.76 5.62
N GLU A 903 21.13 -4.12 6.91
CA GLU A 903 22.32 -4.66 7.59
C GLU A 903 22.87 -5.85 6.80
N GLU A 904 24.17 -5.83 6.49
CA GLU A 904 24.84 -6.97 5.87
C GLU A 904 24.81 -8.14 6.86
N LYS A 905 24.24 -9.28 6.45
CA LYS A 905 24.14 -10.50 7.26
C LYS A 905 25.47 -11.24 7.35
#